data_AF-A0A661JHZ6-F1
#
_entry.id   AF-A0A661JHZ6-F1
#
_cell.length_a   1.000
_cell.length_b   1.000
_cell.length_c   1.000
_cell.angle_alpha   90.00
_cell.angle_beta   90.00
_cell.angle_gamma   90.00
#
_symmetry.space_group_name_H-M   'P 1'
#
loop_
_entity.id
_entity.type
_entity.pdbx_description
1 polymer ?
#
loop_
_entity_poly.entity_id
_entity_poly.type
_entity_poly.pdbx_seq_one_letter_code
_entity_poly.pdbx_strand_id
1 'polypeptide(L)'
;VWLHVIIPLALLSYVSISWIRKASTLWYWGSIIALLVISIPFMIGQIRTGFYPQLEHPRYHTSLSPIQKQVVNERKIHPQTPPYRLKKKGVFSRSLSREEPVAKRYYDKSQREKHAVMIYDTAAMIQTGPGLPSWKWEYASLKWNGPVRKNQTVKLWLLSPRVNLVLSVMRVVLLVLLIIGLAGKRSGKSISGTDQNHCSIKLKELKILFLIVLAVCLLLSFSTLSIARDRTYTYPQAEMLKELQQRLLEKPDCLPKCANISRVLFILNADSIKVVVTVQAGIETAIPLPSSDRWLPREILLDSKPAPGVSRDDENVEWILVPEGIHSVLMLGNIPETDAIQFNFPLRPKKVRVERGTWKVKGLNKEGNVGPSIIFSKSTRLKKKNAEKVSSEVPPFFEVDRTLSLALDWQVKTTVKRLTPTGTSALVSVPLLDGESVMTSGLTVKDRKVLVNMAPAQSVVSWFSTLNKTHLIHLKAPLTSLWVESWVLDASPIWHCELSGIPVIHHRNESGYWMPQWRPWPGETVDIRVTRLRGVPGKKLTIEGVHLEMIPGSRFSKSNLTVKVRSTKGEQHKIFLPPGSRLIFAKINGKSQPVKLRDGRLILPLRPGLQECDIAWYQDTGLSTITRSPVINLGAEAVNADVSIKMPKSRWILWVTGPRFGPAVLFWSYLLVVFIAAVALGRYSSTPLNTLQWILLGIGLTQISPLMAITVVGWFILMGVREKNPFDEKALLFNCAQILIFLVTVIALWCLYVAVKNGLLGIPDMQISGNGSSNFLLHWTQDRIQADMPEVLVISLPMYVFRVLMLFWALWLAY
;
A
#
# COMPACT_ATOMS: atom_id res chain seq x y z
N VAL A 1 -13.43 43.03 3.90
CA VAL A 1 -13.26 44.05 2.83
C VAL A 1 -14.59 44.63 2.38
N TRP A 2 -15.56 43.82 1.94
CA TRP A 2 -16.86 44.32 1.43
C TRP A 2 -17.57 45.31 2.36
N LEU A 3 -17.69 45.00 3.67
CA LEU A 3 -18.26 45.93 4.65
C LEU A 3 -17.51 47.27 4.72
N HIS A 4 -16.18 47.26 4.67
CA HIS A 4 -15.35 48.46 4.70
C HIS A 4 -15.40 49.29 3.42
N VAL A 5 -15.90 48.72 2.31
CA VAL A 5 -16.18 49.51 1.10
C VAL A 5 -17.58 50.11 1.17
N ILE A 6 -18.57 49.35 1.65
CA ILE A 6 -19.98 49.76 1.68
C ILE A 6 -20.25 50.81 2.76
N ILE A 7 -19.73 50.65 3.97
CA ILE A 7 -19.95 51.56 5.11
C ILE A 7 -19.53 53.00 4.79
N PRO A 8 -18.29 53.29 4.33
CA PRO A 8 -17.92 54.65 3.99
C PRO A 8 -18.65 55.14 2.74
N LEU A 9 -19.03 54.26 1.79
CA LEU A 9 -19.85 54.67 0.64
C LEU A 9 -21.23 55.19 1.08
N ALA A 10 -21.85 54.55 2.08
CA ALA A 10 -23.12 54.96 2.68
C ALA A 10 -22.98 56.18 3.59
N LEU A 11 -21.92 56.27 4.40
CA LEU A 11 -21.64 57.47 5.21
C LEU A 11 -21.43 58.71 4.32
N LEU A 12 -20.74 58.54 3.19
CA LEU A 12 -20.49 59.64 2.25
C LEU A 12 -21.74 60.15 1.53
N SER A 13 -22.83 59.36 1.46
CA SER A 13 -24.09 59.82 0.88
C SER A 13 -24.95 60.64 1.84
N TYR A 14 -24.72 60.57 3.15
CA TYR A 14 -25.56 61.23 4.15
C TYR A 14 -24.82 62.29 5.02
N VAL A 15 -23.50 62.31 5.05
CA VAL A 15 -22.74 63.22 5.94
C VAL A 15 -22.29 64.49 5.23
N SER A 16 -22.74 65.65 5.73
CA SER A 16 -22.37 67.00 5.28
C SER A 16 -21.15 67.60 6.02
N ILE A 17 -20.77 67.05 7.18
CA ILE A 17 -19.69 67.57 8.03
C ILE A 17 -18.31 67.34 7.39
N SER A 18 -17.50 68.41 7.26
CA SER A 18 -16.28 68.40 6.43
C SER A 18 -15.19 67.42 6.89
N TRP A 19 -14.94 67.30 8.20
CA TRP A 19 -13.90 66.41 8.73
C TRP A 19 -14.29 64.92 8.67
N ILE A 20 -15.55 64.60 8.97
CA ILE A 20 -16.10 63.23 8.86
C ILE A 20 -16.14 62.80 7.40
N ARG A 21 -16.49 63.72 6.49
CA ARG A 21 -16.43 63.48 5.05
C ARG A 21 -14.99 63.18 4.61
N LYS A 22 -13.99 63.97 5.04
CA LYS A 22 -12.58 63.68 4.75
C LYS A 22 -12.14 62.30 5.27
N ALA A 23 -12.39 62.00 6.54
CA ALA A 23 -12.05 60.70 7.13
C ALA A 23 -12.72 59.53 6.41
N SER A 24 -14.01 59.66 6.07
CA SER A 24 -14.77 58.64 5.34
C SER A 24 -14.27 58.48 3.90
N THR A 25 -13.83 59.56 3.24
CA THR A 25 -13.20 59.46 1.91
C THR A 25 -11.85 58.77 1.93
N LEU A 26 -11.06 58.98 2.99
CA LEU A 26 -9.77 58.31 3.18
C LEU A 26 -9.99 56.82 3.43
N TRP A 27 -10.95 56.48 4.30
CA TRP A 27 -11.34 55.11 4.60
C TRP A 27 -11.86 54.37 3.36
N TYR A 28 -12.68 55.02 2.54
CA TYR A 28 -13.17 54.47 1.28
C TYR A 28 -12.04 54.14 0.30
N TRP A 29 -11.12 55.08 0.05
CA TRP A 29 -9.99 54.85 -0.85
C TRP A 29 -9.01 53.81 -0.30
N GLY A 30 -8.74 53.82 1.01
CA GLY A 30 -7.96 52.78 1.67
C GLY A 30 -8.60 51.39 1.52
N SER A 31 -9.93 51.30 1.59
CA SER A 31 -10.67 50.05 1.41
C SER A 31 -10.69 49.58 -0.04
N ILE A 32 -10.73 50.50 -1.02
CA ILE A 32 -10.55 50.16 -2.44
C ILE A 32 -9.14 49.64 -2.71
N ILE A 33 -8.11 50.29 -2.17
CA ILE A 33 -6.73 49.82 -2.33
C ILE A 33 -6.57 48.43 -1.72
N ALA A 34 -7.09 48.21 -0.51
CA ALA A 34 -7.08 46.89 0.12
C ALA A 34 -7.84 45.83 -0.71
N LEU A 35 -9.00 46.21 -1.28
CA LEU A 35 -9.76 45.33 -2.18
C LEU A 35 -8.93 44.97 -3.42
N LEU A 36 -8.24 45.94 -4.02
CA LEU A 36 -7.42 45.74 -5.21
C LEU A 36 -6.23 44.81 -4.91
N VAL A 37 -5.54 45.04 -3.79
CA VAL A 37 -4.42 44.19 -3.30
C VAL A 37 -4.87 42.74 -3.09
N ILE A 38 -6.06 42.52 -2.52
CA ILE A 38 -6.60 41.16 -2.29
C ILE A 38 -7.12 40.53 -3.59
N SER A 39 -7.66 41.35 -4.51
CA SER A 39 -8.26 40.88 -5.76
C SER A 39 -7.22 40.45 -6.78
N ILE A 40 -6.03 41.08 -6.84
CA ILE A 40 -4.98 40.72 -7.82
C ILE A 40 -4.56 39.23 -7.68
N PRO A 41 -4.15 38.73 -6.50
CA PRO A 41 -3.81 37.31 -6.34
C PRO A 41 -4.97 36.38 -6.69
N PHE A 42 -6.21 36.77 -6.36
CA PHE A 42 -7.40 36.01 -6.71
C PHE A 42 -7.63 35.93 -8.22
N MET A 43 -7.54 37.05 -8.94
CA MET A 43 -7.71 37.10 -10.40
C MET A 43 -6.62 36.28 -11.11
N ILE A 44 -5.37 36.41 -10.68
CA ILE A 44 -4.26 35.61 -11.18
C ILE A 44 -4.52 34.13 -10.91
N GLY A 45 -4.98 33.79 -9.71
CA GLY A 45 -5.37 32.43 -9.33
C GLY A 45 -6.44 31.86 -10.26
N GLN A 46 -7.56 32.57 -10.48
CA GLN A 46 -8.67 32.12 -11.33
C GLN A 46 -8.25 31.94 -12.79
N ILE A 47 -7.45 32.86 -13.35
CA ILE A 47 -6.95 32.74 -14.72
C ILE A 47 -6.01 31.55 -14.82
N ARG A 48 -5.08 31.40 -13.88
CA ARG A 48 -4.11 30.28 -13.87
C ARG A 48 -4.81 28.93 -13.74
N THR A 49 -5.78 28.78 -12.84
CA THR A 49 -6.54 27.52 -12.70
C THR A 49 -7.51 27.29 -13.85
N GLY A 50 -8.02 28.35 -14.49
CA GLY A 50 -8.82 28.25 -15.70
C GLY A 50 -8.03 27.69 -16.88
N PHE A 51 -6.83 28.22 -17.14
CA PHE A 51 -5.95 27.73 -18.20
C PHE A 51 -5.27 26.40 -17.85
N TYR A 52 -4.92 26.21 -16.58
CA TYR A 52 -4.23 25.03 -16.06
C TYR A 52 -5.00 24.46 -14.85
N PRO A 53 -6.06 23.67 -15.09
CA PRO A 53 -6.86 23.06 -14.01
C PRO A 53 -6.04 22.25 -13.01
N GLN A 54 -4.92 21.66 -13.47
CA GLN A 54 -4.01 20.90 -12.62
C GLN A 54 -3.31 21.71 -11.52
N LEU A 55 -3.44 23.05 -11.53
CA LEU A 55 -2.88 23.93 -10.50
C LEU A 55 -3.86 24.23 -9.35
N GLU A 56 -5.10 23.76 -9.43
CA GLU A 56 -6.14 24.01 -8.42
C GLU A 56 -5.73 23.52 -7.03
N HIS A 57 -5.02 22.39 -6.95
CA HIS A 57 -4.46 21.89 -5.71
C HIS A 57 -2.93 21.75 -5.78
N PRO A 58 -2.18 22.75 -5.28
CA PRO A 58 -0.72 22.71 -5.29
C PRO A 58 -0.12 21.55 -4.47
N ARG A 59 -0.90 20.93 -3.57
CA ARG A 59 -0.43 19.92 -2.60
C ARG A 59 -0.65 18.46 -3.03
N TYR A 60 -1.47 18.18 -4.05
CA TYR A 60 -1.64 16.82 -4.57
C TYR A 60 -0.56 16.53 -5.61
N HIS A 61 0.66 16.32 -5.13
CA HIS A 61 1.70 15.73 -5.96
C HIS A 61 1.43 14.24 -6.07
N THR A 62 1.44 13.70 -7.29
CA THR A 62 1.64 12.26 -7.53
C THR A 62 2.90 11.88 -6.77
N SER A 63 2.73 11.16 -5.65
CA SER A 63 3.85 10.73 -4.83
C SER A 63 4.71 9.78 -5.65
N LEU A 64 5.76 10.29 -6.29
CA LEU A 64 6.95 9.49 -6.55
C LEU A 64 7.37 8.98 -5.18
N SER A 65 7.14 7.68 -4.96
CA SER A 65 7.66 6.99 -3.78
C SER A 65 9.15 7.37 -3.63
N PRO A 66 9.55 8.03 -2.53
CA PRO A 66 10.94 8.46 -2.36
C PRO A 66 11.77 7.26 -1.90
N ILE A 67 11.96 6.27 -2.78
CA ILE A 67 12.84 5.11 -2.51
C ILE A 67 14.23 5.27 -3.17
N GLN A 68 14.48 6.34 -3.94
CA GLN A 68 15.71 6.41 -4.76
C GLN A 68 16.64 7.61 -4.56
N LYS A 69 16.50 8.38 -3.47
CA LYS A 69 17.46 9.46 -3.12
C LYS A 69 18.42 9.15 -1.97
N GLN A 70 18.35 7.98 -1.33
CA GLN A 70 19.23 7.62 -0.21
C GLN A 70 20.35 6.60 -0.52
N VAL A 71 20.50 6.13 -1.76
CA VAL A 71 21.52 5.08 -2.08
C VAL A 71 22.73 5.60 -2.88
N VAL A 72 22.82 6.89 -3.21
CA VAL A 72 23.92 7.41 -4.05
C VAL A 72 24.98 8.22 -3.28
N ASN A 73 24.71 8.67 -2.06
CA ASN A 73 25.68 9.40 -1.24
C ASN A 73 26.05 8.63 0.03
N GLU A 74 26.78 7.52 -0.12
CA GLU A 74 27.78 7.02 0.84
C GLU A 74 28.38 5.69 0.34
N ARG A 75 29.23 5.77 -0.69
CA ARG A 75 30.30 4.80 -0.89
C ARG A 75 31.58 5.57 -1.16
N LYS A 76 32.17 6.11 -0.09
CA LYS A 76 33.62 6.33 -0.05
C LYS A 76 34.27 4.95 -0.16
N ILE A 77 34.99 4.75 -1.26
CA ILE A 77 35.81 3.57 -1.50
C ILE A 77 36.91 3.56 -0.44
N HIS A 78 36.83 2.62 0.50
CA HIS A 78 37.99 2.15 1.25
C HIS A 78 38.44 0.83 0.59
N PRO A 79 39.71 0.68 0.19
CA PRO A 79 40.23 -0.60 -0.25
C PRO A 79 40.39 -1.52 0.97
N GLN A 80 39.49 -2.49 1.13
CA GLN A 80 39.65 -3.56 2.09
C GLN A 80 40.31 -4.77 1.42
N THR A 81 41.37 -5.24 2.10
CA THR A 81 42.10 -6.48 1.90
C THR A 81 41.18 -7.72 1.85
N PRO A 82 41.57 -8.77 1.11
CA PRO A 82 40.73 -9.96 0.97
C PRO A 82 40.69 -10.77 2.28
N PRO A 83 39.51 -11.29 2.70
CA PRO A 83 39.44 -12.14 3.87
C PRO A 83 40.07 -13.52 3.60
N TYR A 84 40.82 -13.96 4.61
CA TYR A 84 41.52 -15.23 4.70
C TYR A 84 40.58 -16.42 4.49
N ARG A 85 41.01 -17.35 3.64
CA ARG A 85 40.28 -18.55 3.22
C ARG A 85 40.54 -19.68 4.22
N LEU A 86 39.66 -19.90 5.18
CA LEU A 86 39.69 -21.11 6.00
C LEU A 86 39.16 -22.30 5.19
N LYS A 87 40.08 -23.22 4.88
CA LYS A 87 39.84 -24.53 4.24
C LYS A 87 38.87 -25.36 5.09
N LYS A 88 37.69 -25.68 4.54
CA LYS A 88 36.92 -26.88 4.95
C LYS A 88 37.47 -28.08 4.18
N LYS A 89 38.18 -28.98 4.88
CA LYS A 89 38.41 -30.35 4.40
C LYS A 89 37.08 -31.09 4.44
N GLY A 90 36.76 -31.75 3.33
CA GLY A 90 35.55 -32.53 3.15
C GLY A 90 35.60 -33.87 3.86
N VAL A 91 34.42 -34.37 4.21
CA VAL A 91 34.12 -35.80 4.31
C VAL A 91 32.76 -36.01 3.64
N PHE A 92 32.75 -36.96 2.71
CA PHE A 92 31.57 -37.50 2.03
C PHE A 92 30.48 -37.94 3.02
N SER A 93 29.23 -37.56 2.78
CA SER A 93 28.09 -38.39 3.18
C SER A 93 26.99 -38.38 2.12
N ARG A 94 27.03 -39.48 1.37
CA ARG A 94 25.96 -40.20 0.70
C ARG A 94 24.54 -39.82 1.15
N SER A 95 23.70 -39.57 0.17
CA SER A 95 22.24 -39.52 0.23
C SER A 95 21.64 -40.51 1.24
N LEU A 96 21.14 -39.98 2.35
CA LEU A 96 20.23 -40.69 3.24
C LEU A 96 18.93 -39.87 3.34
N SER A 97 17.91 -40.50 2.79
CA SER A 97 16.49 -40.22 2.90
C SER A 97 16.14 -39.55 4.22
N ARG A 98 15.69 -38.30 4.14
CA ARG A 98 15.17 -37.55 5.28
C ARG A 98 13.84 -38.19 5.71
N GLU A 99 13.88 -39.05 6.71
CA GLU A 99 12.68 -39.50 7.41
C GLU A 99 12.08 -38.31 8.16
N GLU A 100 11.06 -37.71 7.56
CA GLU A 100 10.19 -36.75 8.24
C GLU A 100 9.44 -37.45 9.39
N PRO A 101 9.28 -36.80 10.55
CA PRO A 101 8.60 -37.39 11.69
C PRO A 101 7.12 -37.66 11.36
N VAL A 102 6.71 -38.91 11.54
CA VAL A 102 5.36 -39.48 11.29
C VAL A 102 4.24 -38.64 11.96
N ALA A 103 4.53 -37.93 13.04
CA ALA A 103 3.57 -37.05 13.72
C ALA A 103 3.23 -35.76 12.95
N LYS A 104 4.18 -35.21 12.16
CA LYS A 104 3.87 -34.11 11.22
C LYS A 104 2.99 -34.63 10.08
N ARG A 105 3.19 -35.87 9.61
CA ARG A 105 2.31 -36.48 8.60
C ARG A 105 0.87 -36.68 9.06
N TYR A 106 0.57 -36.81 10.35
CA TYR A 106 -0.81 -37.03 10.84
C TYR A 106 -1.59 -35.73 11.04
N TYR A 107 -0.94 -34.69 11.56
CA TYR A 107 -1.53 -33.35 11.70
C TYR A 107 -1.56 -32.57 10.37
N ASP A 108 -0.53 -32.74 9.53
CA ASP A 108 -0.48 -32.16 8.19
C ASP A 108 -1.33 -32.97 7.19
N LYS A 109 -1.62 -34.27 7.43
CA LYS A 109 -2.64 -35.02 6.65
C LYS A 109 -4.05 -34.52 6.92
N SER A 110 -4.45 -34.31 8.18
CA SER A 110 -5.83 -33.89 8.46
C SER A 110 -6.10 -32.46 7.99
N GLN A 111 -5.09 -31.60 8.00
CA GLN A 111 -5.14 -30.27 7.38
C GLN A 111 -5.04 -30.36 5.84
N ARG A 112 -4.17 -31.19 5.25
CA ARG A 112 -4.14 -31.37 3.78
C ARG A 112 -5.39 -32.05 3.23
N GLU A 113 -6.01 -32.98 3.94
CA GLU A 113 -7.30 -33.59 3.56
C GLU A 113 -8.41 -32.53 3.59
N LYS A 114 -8.43 -31.64 4.59
CA LYS A 114 -9.36 -30.50 4.65
C LYS A 114 -9.12 -29.43 3.57
N HIS A 115 -7.96 -29.42 2.92
CA HIS A 115 -7.61 -28.48 1.84
C HIS A 115 -7.56 -29.12 0.44
N ALA A 116 -7.72 -30.44 0.32
CA ALA A 116 -7.63 -31.16 -0.95
C ALA A 116 -8.79 -30.83 -1.92
N VAL A 117 -9.90 -30.31 -1.41
CA VAL A 117 -11.05 -29.88 -2.22
C VAL A 117 -10.94 -28.40 -2.66
N MET A 118 -10.02 -27.63 -2.07
CA MET A 118 -9.65 -26.27 -2.50
C MET A 118 -8.47 -26.28 -3.49
N ILE A 119 -8.42 -27.25 -4.40
CA ILE A 119 -7.44 -27.24 -5.49
C ILE A 119 -7.93 -26.26 -6.56
N TYR A 120 -7.21 -25.16 -6.72
CA TYR A 120 -7.40 -24.24 -7.83
C TYR A 120 -7.18 -24.97 -9.15
N ASP A 121 -8.17 -24.89 -10.03
CA ASP A 121 -8.05 -25.40 -11.39
C ASP A 121 -6.89 -24.69 -12.12
N THR A 122 -5.84 -25.42 -12.46
CA THR A 122 -4.68 -24.89 -13.19
C THR A 122 -5.03 -24.45 -14.62
N ALA A 123 -6.16 -24.91 -15.17
CA ALA A 123 -6.72 -24.42 -16.41
C ALA A 123 -7.58 -23.16 -16.22
N ALA A 124 -8.10 -22.90 -15.01
CA ALA A 124 -8.86 -21.69 -14.74
C ALA A 124 -7.95 -20.46 -14.84
N MET A 125 -8.25 -19.60 -15.81
CA MET A 125 -7.46 -18.40 -16.07
C MET A 125 -7.86 -17.35 -15.04
N ILE A 126 -6.99 -17.13 -14.05
CA ILE A 126 -7.17 -16.04 -13.08
C ILE A 126 -6.99 -14.72 -13.83
N GLN A 127 -7.96 -13.83 -13.68
CA GLN A 127 -7.91 -12.49 -14.27
C GLN A 127 -7.09 -11.57 -13.37
N THR A 128 -6.27 -10.70 -13.96
CA THR A 128 -5.50 -9.69 -13.21
C THR A 128 -6.36 -8.51 -12.76
N GLY A 129 -7.58 -8.37 -13.29
CA GLY A 129 -8.44 -7.23 -13.07
C GLY A 129 -7.96 -5.96 -13.82
N PRO A 130 -8.75 -4.88 -13.81
CA PRO A 130 -8.32 -3.60 -14.37
C PRO A 130 -7.22 -2.97 -13.50
N GLY A 131 -6.29 -2.27 -14.15
CA GLY A 131 -5.35 -1.40 -13.42
C GLY A 131 -6.10 -0.26 -12.73
N LEU A 132 -5.62 0.15 -11.55
CA LEU A 132 -6.18 1.26 -10.78
C LEU A 132 -5.23 2.47 -10.82
N PRO A 133 -5.76 3.70 -11.01
CA PRO A 133 -4.94 4.89 -10.90
C PRO A 133 -4.41 5.06 -9.48
N SER A 134 -3.14 5.45 -9.34
CA SER A 134 -2.45 5.61 -8.05
C SER A 134 -2.62 7.01 -7.46
N TRP A 135 -2.98 7.99 -8.29
CA TRP A 135 -3.19 9.38 -7.88
C TRP A 135 -4.58 9.59 -7.28
N LYS A 136 -4.71 10.69 -6.55
CA LYS A 136 -5.92 11.08 -5.84
C LYS A 136 -6.15 12.58 -6.04
N TRP A 137 -7.41 13.00 -6.15
CA TRP A 137 -7.81 14.41 -6.28
C TRP A 137 -8.95 14.71 -5.31
N GLU A 138 -10.09 15.20 -5.79
CA GLU A 138 -11.29 15.37 -4.99
C GLU A 138 -11.99 14.04 -4.71
N TYR A 139 -12.45 13.91 -3.47
CA TYR A 139 -13.28 12.81 -3.00
C TYR A 139 -14.67 13.31 -2.65
N ALA A 140 -15.68 12.87 -3.40
CA ALA A 140 -17.09 13.07 -3.06
C ALA A 140 -17.64 11.81 -2.38
N SER A 141 -17.97 11.89 -1.09
CA SER A 141 -18.62 10.80 -0.37
C SER A 141 -20.13 10.94 -0.49
N LEU A 142 -20.78 9.97 -1.14
CA LEU A 142 -22.22 9.84 -1.18
C LEU A 142 -22.67 8.89 -0.07
N LYS A 143 -23.56 9.35 0.80
CA LYS A 143 -24.14 8.55 1.88
C LYS A 143 -25.65 8.54 1.73
N TRP A 144 -26.26 7.36 1.88
CA TRP A 144 -27.70 7.17 1.82
C TRP A 144 -28.19 6.66 3.17
N ASN A 145 -29.32 7.19 3.63
CA ASN A 145 -30.01 6.69 4.81
C ASN A 145 -31.19 5.84 4.34
N GLY A 146 -31.18 4.54 4.65
CA GLY A 146 -32.24 3.58 4.31
C GLY A 146 -31.96 2.70 3.07
N PRO A 147 -32.84 1.72 2.78
CA PRO A 147 -32.66 0.78 1.68
C PRO A 147 -32.84 1.45 0.30
N VAL A 148 -31.87 1.26 -0.59
CA VAL A 148 -31.88 1.80 -1.97
C VAL A 148 -32.59 0.82 -2.90
N ARG A 149 -33.64 1.28 -3.60
CA ARG A 149 -34.38 0.47 -4.59
C ARG A 149 -33.61 0.44 -5.92
N LYS A 150 -33.70 -0.68 -6.67
CA LYS A 150 -33.00 -0.87 -7.97
C LYS A 150 -33.28 0.22 -9.01
N ASN A 151 -34.40 0.93 -8.92
CA ASN A 151 -34.84 1.96 -9.87
C ASN A 151 -34.42 3.40 -9.51
N GLN A 152 -33.72 3.62 -8.39
CA GLN A 152 -33.23 4.95 -8.03
C GLN A 152 -31.95 5.28 -8.79
N THR A 153 -31.91 6.45 -9.46
CA THR A 153 -30.76 6.90 -10.25
C THR A 153 -30.17 8.19 -9.69
N VAL A 154 -28.84 8.28 -9.63
CA VAL A 154 -28.10 9.51 -9.30
C VAL A 154 -27.47 10.07 -10.58
N LYS A 155 -27.60 11.38 -10.82
CA LYS A 155 -26.94 12.07 -11.93
C LYS A 155 -25.86 12.99 -11.37
N LEU A 156 -24.66 12.91 -11.94
CA LEU A 156 -23.51 13.74 -11.59
C LEU A 156 -23.20 14.65 -12.79
N TRP A 157 -23.08 15.96 -12.53
CA TRP A 157 -22.71 16.94 -13.56
C TRP A 157 -21.22 17.27 -13.45
N LEU A 158 -20.46 16.92 -14.48
CA LEU A 158 -19.03 17.18 -14.55
C LEU A 158 -18.79 18.39 -15.46
N LEU A 159 -18.22 19.45 -14.90
CA LEU A 159 -17.83 20.63 -15.67
C LEU A 159 -16.54 20.34 -16.45
N SER A 160 -16.58 20.49 -17.77
CA SER A 160 -15.36 20.35 -18.57
C SER A 160 -14.38 21.50 -18.30
N PRO A 161 -13.06 21.30 -18.49
CA PRO A 161 -12.07 22.36 -18.32
C PRO A 161 -12.36 23.65 -19.09
N ARG A 162 -12.99 23.54 -20.28
CA ARG A 162 -13.36 24.71 -21.09
C ARG A 162 -14.47 25.53 -20.43
N VAL A 163 -15.47 24.85 -19.86
CA VAL A 163 -16.55 25.52 -19.12
C VAL A 163 -15.98 26.20 -17.87
N ASN A 164 -15.08 25.52 -17.16
CA ASN A 164 -14.40 26.11 -16.01
C ASN A 164 -13.57 27.34 -16.40
N LEU A 165 -12.84 27.29 -17.52
CA LEU A 165 -12.09 28.44 -18.04
C LEU A 165 -12.99 29.64 -18.32
N VAL A 166 -14.12 29.44 -19.01
CA VAL A 166 -15.08 30.51 -19.30
C VAL A 166 -15.64 31.11 -18.02
N LEU A 167 -16.02 30.27 -17.05
CA LEU A 167 -16.50 30.72 -15.74
C LEU A 167 -15.43 31.48 -14.95
N SER A 168 -14.18 31.03 -14.98
CA SER A 168 -13.05 31.72 -14.34
C SER A 168 -12.81 33.10 -14.96
N VAL A 169 -12.81 33.21 -16.30
CA VAL A 169 -12.69 34.50 -16.99
C VAL A 169 -13.87 35.40 -16.64
N MET A 170 -15.10 34.87 -16.67
CA MET A 170 -16.30 35.61 -16.31
C MET A 170 -16.25 36.13 -14.87
N ARG A 171 -15.79 35.33 -13.89
CA ARG A 171 -15.59 35.76 -12.50
C ARG A 171 -14.62 36.94 -12.40
N VAL A 172 -13.51 36.89 -13.15
CA VAL A 172 -12.54 37.99 -13.17
C VAL A 172 -13.12 39.24 -13.81
N VAL A 173 -13.81 39.13 -14.95
CA VAL A 173 -14.46 40.26 -15.61
C VAL A 173 -15.53 40.90 -14.70
N LEU A 174 -16.38 40.09 -14.08
CA LEU A 174 -17.40 40.57 -13.14
C LEU A 174 -16.77 41.27 -11.91
N LEU A 175 -15.67 40.73 -11.38
CA LEU A 175 -14.96 41.36 -10.27
C LEU A 175 -14.34 42.71 -10.69
N VAL A 176 -13.74 42.78 -11.87
CA VAL A 176 -13.18 44.03 -12.43
C VAL A 176 -14.29 45.06 -12.65
N LEU A 177 -15.41 44.67 -13.27
CA LEU A 177 -16.59 45.54 -13.45
C LEU A 177 -17.14 46.03 -12.10
N LEU A 178 -17.17 45.17 -11.09
CA LEU A 178 -17.61 45.53 -9.74
C LEU A 178 -16.65 46.54 -9.09
N ILE A 179 -15.34 46.36 -9.21
CA ILE A 179 -14.34 47.32 -8.71
C ILE A 179 -14.46 48.68 -9.43
N ILE A 180 -14.62 48.66 -10.76
CA ILE A 180 -14.82 49.87 -11.57
C ILE A 180 -16.12 50.56 -11.17
N GLY A 181 -17.22 49.83 -11.01
CA GLY A 181 -18.51 50.38 -10.58
C GLY A 181 -18.45 51.01 -9.18
N LEU A 182 -17.75 50.35 -8.25
CA LEU A 182 -17.55 50.86 -6.90
C LEU A 182 -16.67 52.10 -6.87
N ALA A 183 -15.60 52.17 -7.67
CA ALA A 183 -14.70 53.33 -7.76
C ALA A 183 -15.28 54.49 -8.60
N GLY A 184 -16.02 54.17 -9.65
CA GLY A 184 -16.60 55.11 -10.62
C GLY A 184 -17.81 55.88 -10.09
N LYS A 185 -18.48 55.38 -9.04
CA LYS A 185 -19.65 56.04 -8.40
C LYS A 185 -19.34 57.42 -7.81
N ARG A 186 -18.05 57.81 -7.74
CA ARG A 186 -17.60 59.14 -7.30
C ARG A 186 -17.26 60.09 -8.45
N SER A 187 -17.19 59.63 -9.69
CA SER A 187 -17.00 60.44 -10.90
C SER A 187 -18.33 60.76 -11.63
N GLY A 188 -19.47 60.49 -10.98
CA GLY A 188 -20.77 60.95 -11.45
C GLY A 188 -20.88 62.46 -11.27
N LYS A 189 -20.66 63.20 -12.35
CA LYS A 189 -21.22 64.55 -12.52
C LYS A 189 -22.73 64.45 -12.33
N SER A 190 -23.26 65.17 -11.35
CA SER A 190 -24.68 65.46 -11.29
C SER A 190 -25.06 66.24 -12.54
N ILE A 191 -25.93 65.67 -13.36
CA ILE A 191 -26.60 66.34 -14.46
C ILE A 191 -27.71 67.19 -13.84
N SER A 192 -27.35 68.40 -13.41
CA SER A 192 -28.21 69.60 -13.38
C SER A 192 -27.51 70.68 -12.55
N GLY A 193 -27.44 71.90 -13.08
CA GLY A 193 -27.16 73.09 -12.29
C GLY A 193 -25.71 73.56 -12.35
N THR A 194 -25.52 74.53 -13.25
CA THR A 194 -24.51 75.58 -13.26
C THR A 194 -23.90 75.87 -11.88
N ASP A 195 -22.64 75.49 -11.68
CA ASP A 195 -21.66 76.37 -11.03
C ASP A 195 -20.22 75.88 -11.28
N GLN A 196 -19.45 76.70 -11.98
CA GLN A 196 -18.00 76.55 -12.13
C GLN A 196 -17.36 76.92 -10.81
N ASN A 197 -17.15 75.94 -9.93
CA ASN A 197 -16.15 76.08 -8.88
C ASN A 197 -15.33 74.80 -8.79
N HIS A 198 -14.07 74.95 -9.21
CA HIS A 198 -12.99 73.98 -9.11
C HIS A 198 -12.93 73.37 -7.70
N CYS A 199 -13.52 72.19 -7.52
CA CYS A 199 -13.19 71.33 -6.39
C CYS A 199 -11.90 70.58 -6.71
N SER A 200 -10.79 71.33 -6.74
CA SER A 200 -9.45 70.76 -6.66
C SER A 200 -9.29 70.11 -5.29
N ILE A 201 -9.64 68.83 -5.19
CA ILE A 201 -9.14 67.98 -4.11
C ILE A 201 -7.62 68.07 -4.23
N LYS A 202 -6.99 68.85 -3.33
CA LYS A 202 -5.54 68.99 -3.27
C LYS A 202 -4.94 67.58 -3.31
N LEU A 203 -4.22 67.29 -4.39
CA LEU A 203 -3.40 66.08 -4.59
C LEU A 203 -2.46 65.77 -3.40
N LYS A 204 -2.28 66.70 -2.45
CA LYS A 204 -1.55 66.51 -1.20
C LYS A 204 -2.09 65.39 -0.31
N GLU A 205 -3.41 65.24 -0.14
CA GLU A 205 -3.94 64.24 0.81
C GLU A 205 -3.89 62.80 0.23
N LEU A 206 -4.00 62.64 -1.09
CA LEU A 206 -3.80 61.34 -1.77
C LEU A 206 -2.31 60.94 -1.85
N LYS A 207 -1.40 61.93 -1.92
CA LYS A 207 0.06 61.71 -1.86
C LYS A 207 0.53 61.22 -0.50
N ILE A 208 0.00 61.78 0.59
CA ILE A 208 0.36 61.35 1.96
C ILE A 208 -0.12 59.92 2.22
N LEU A 209 -1.32 59.55 1.75
CA LEU A 209 -1.81 58.17 1.88
C LEU A 209 -1.00 57.17 1.04
N PHE A 210 -0.60 57.54 -0.19
CA PHE A 210 0.26 56.71 -1.04
C PHE A 210 1.68 56.58 -0.46
N LEU A 211 2.23 57.64 0.12
CA LEU A 211 3.54 57.64 0.78
C LEU A 211 3.53 56.82 2.08
N ILE A 212 2.44 56.88 2.87
CA ILE A 212 2.27 56.09 4.10
C ILE A 212 2.06 54.61 3.76
N VAL A 213 1.28 54.28 2.73
CA VAL A 213 1.09 52.89 2.29
C VAL A 213 2.40 52.33 1.69
N LEU A 214 3.15 53.13 0.94
CA LEU A 214 4.47 52.75 0.42
C LEU A 214 5.51 52.58 1.55
N ALA A 215 5.50 53.46 2.56
CA ALA A 215 6.36 53.37 3.73
C ALA A 215 6.00 52.19 4.66
N VAL A 216 4.71 51.88 4.83
CA VAL A 216 4.25 50.70 5.59
C VAL A 216 4.57 49.41 4.82
N CYS A 217 4.47 49.39 3.49
CA CYS A 217 4.94 48.28 2.67
C CYS A 217 6.47 48.10 2.72
N LEU A 218 7.25 49.19 2.76
CA LEU A 218 8.71 49.13 2.94
C LEU A 218 9.11 48.70 4.37
N LEU A 219 8.36 49.09 5.41
CA LEU A 219 8.60 48.68 6.81
C LEU A 219 8.19 47.22 7.07
N LEU A 220 7.16 46.73 6.39
CA LEU A 220 6.79 45.30 6.40
C LEU A 220 7.76 44.43 5.58
N SER A 221 8.63 45.04 4.78
CA SER A 221 9.67 44.32 4.01
C SER A 221 10.87 43.88 4.86
N PHE A 222 11.01 44.38 6.09
CA PHE A 222 12.10 43.99 7.01
C PHE A 222 11.72 42.92 8.04
N SER A 223 10.43 42.57 8.19
CA SER A 223 9.97 41.70 9.29
C SER A 223 9.41 40.33 8.88
N THR A 224 9.47 39.94 7.60
CA THR A 224 9.13 38.56 7.21
C THR A 224 10.38 37.67 7.12
N LEU A 225 11.05 37.43 8.25
CA LEU A 225 11.71 36.14 8.45
C LEU A 225 10.59 35.12 8.61
N SER A 226 10.34 34.35 7.57
CA SER A 226 9.38 33.26 7.61
C SER A 226 9.74 32.28 8.73
N ILE A 227 8.83 32.15 9.69
CA ILE A 227 8.73 30.97 10.56
C ILE A 227 8.30 29.81 9.66
N ALA A 228 9.28 29.13 9.06
CA ALA A 228 9.10 27.76 8.63
C ALA A 228 9.01 26.91 9.90
N ARG A 229 7.77 26.68 10.37
CA ARG A 229 7.48 25.65 11.36
C ARG A 229 7.64 24.31 10.65
N ASP A 230 8.88 23.85 10.56
CA ASP A 230 9.16 22.47 10.20
C ASP A 230 8.70 21.62 11.39
N ARG A 231 7.49 21.09 11.30
CA ARG A 231 7.05 20.02 12.21
C ARG A 231 7.71 18.75 11.73
N THR A 232 9.00 18.61 11.99
CA THR A 232 9.64 17.31 12.07
C THR A 232 8.98 16.57 13.23
N TYR A 233 8.18 15.57 12.89
CA TYR A 233 7.54 14.68 13.84
C TYR A 233 8.61 13.87 14.58
N THR A 234 9.07 14.37 15.73
CA THR A 234 9.99 13.67 16.63
C THR A 234 9.20 12.84 17.66
N TYR A 235 8.27 12.00 17.19
CA TYR A 235 7.65 10.97 18.01
C TYR A 235 7.37 9.75 17.12
N PRO A 236 7.87 8.55 17.47
CA PRO A 236 7.68 7.37 16.64
C PRO A 236 6.20 7.00 16.54
N GLN A 237 5.76 6.67 15.32
CA GLN A 237 4.39 6.29 15.02
C GLN A 237 3.98 5.03 15.81
N ALA A 238 2.69 4.91 16.17
CA ALA A 238 2.18 3.80 16.97
C ALA A 238 2.45 2.41 16.37
N GLU A 239 2.60 2.32 15.05
CA GLU A 239 3.01 1.08 14.36
C GLU A 239 4.43 0.65 14.73
N MET A 240 5.35 1.60 14.90
CA MET A 240 6.72 1.33 15.32
C MET A 240 6.77 0.83 16.77
N LEU A 241 5.92 1.37 17.65
CA LEU A 241 5.78 0.88 19.03
C LEU A 241 5.22 -0.54 19.08
N LYS A 242 4.22 -0.85 18.23
CA LYS A 242 3.70 -2.22 18.09
C LYS A 242 4.75 -3.18 17.57
N GLU A 243 5.54 -2.78 16.57
CA GLU A 243 6.61 -3.61 16.04
C GLU A 243 7.69 -3.86 17.11
N LEU A 244 8.03 -2.84 17.92
CA LEU A 244 8.98 -2.97 19.01
C LEU A 244 8.47 -3.90 20.11
N GLN A 245 7.19 -3.79 20.48
CA GLN A 245 6.53 -4.71 21.41
C GLN A 245 6.53 -6.14 20.87
N GLN A 246 6.25 -6.32 19.58
CA GLN A 246 6.19 -7.64 18.96
C GLN A 246 7.57 -8.30 18.87
N ARG A 247 8.64 -7.53 18.64
CA ARG A 247 10.02 -8.02 18.68
C ARG A 247 10.51 -8.31 20.11
N LEU A 248 10.12 -7.49 21.09
CA LEU A 248 10.48 -7.72 22.50
C LEU A 248 9.77 -8.94 23.11
N LEU A 249 8.59 -9.30 22.61
CA LEU A 249 7.80 -10.46 23.06
C LEU A 249 7.93 -11.67 22.11
N GLU A 250 8.95 -11.68 21.26
CA GLU A 250 9.19 -12.79 20.32
C GLU A 250 9.50 -14.08 21.10
N LYS A 251 8.69 -15.11 20.86
CA LYS A 251 8.83 -16.41 21.52
C LYS A 251 10.07 -17.14 20.98
N PRO A 252 10.85 -17.85 21.82
CA PRO A 252 11.96 -18.68 21.35
C PRO A 252 11.54 -19.71 20.30
N ASP A 253 12.40 -19.92 19.29
CA ASP A 253 12.17 -20.83 18.15
C ASP A 253 11.81 -22.27 18.55
N CYS A 254 12.25 -22.73 19.73
CA CYS A 254 12.05 -24.10 20.18
C CYS A 254 10.64 -24.38 20.70
N LEU A 255 9.81 -23.36 21.01
CA LEU A 255 8.47 -23.57 21.56
C LEU A 255 7.56 -24.21 20.49
N PRO A 256 6.75 -25.24 20.84
CA PRO A 256 6.44 -25.74 22.19
C PRO A 256 7.33 -26.91 22.68
N LYS A 257 8.41 -27.27 21.99
CA LYS A 257 9.24 -28.45 22.27
C LYS A 257 10.64 -28.09 22.79
N CYS A 258 10.72 -27.09 23.67
CA CYS A 258 11.98 -26.63 24.25
C CYS A 258 12.59 -27.61 25.25
N ALA A 259 11.83 -28.57 25.78
CA ALA A 259 12.35 -29.62 26.64
C ALA A 259 11.75 -31.00 26.32
N ASN A 260 12.50 -32.05 26.64
CA ASN A 260 12.11 -33.44 26.39
C ASN A 260 12.64 -34.37 27.50
N ILE A 261 11.85 -35.41 27.84
CA ILE A 261 12.30 -36.49 28.72
C ILE A 261 12.91 -37.61 27.87
N SER A 262 14.23 -37.73 27.93
CA SER A 262 14.98 -38.74 27.19
C SER A 262 14.84 -40.14 27.78
N ARG A 263 14.78 -40.26 29.12
CA ARG A 263 14.71 -41.53 29.82
C ARG A 263 14.01 -41.37 31.16
N VAL A 264 13.25 -42.38 31.56
CA VAL A 264 12.75 -42.56 32.92
C VAL A 264 13.18 -43.94 33.42
N LEU A 265 13.71 -44.00 34.63
CA LEU A 265 14.02 -45.24 35.34
C LEU A 265 13.17 -45.32 36.60
N PHE A 266 12.31 -46.32 36.68
CA PHE A 266 11.57 -46.67 37.90
C PHE A 266 12.31 -47.77 38.63
N ILE A 267 12.56 -47.58 39.93
CA ILE A 267 13.12 -48.59 40.84
C ILE A 267 12.07 -48.76 41.95
N LEU A 268 11.43 -49.93 41.99
CA LEU A 268 10.41 -50.24 42.99
C LEU A 268 10.96 -51.25 43.99
N ASN A 269 11.11 -50.80 45.24
CA ASN A 269 11.50 -51.63 46.38
C ASN A 269 10.28 -51.97 47.26
N ALA A 270 10.49 -52.67 48.38
CA ALA A 270 9.40 -53.04 49.30
C ALA A 270 8.67 -51.82 49.88
N ASP A 271 9.40 -50.75 50.23
CA ASP A 271 8.86 -49.61 50.98
C ASP A 271 8.97 -48.26 50.25
N SER A 272 9.72 -48.20 49.14
CA SER A 272 9.98 -46.95 48.40
C SER A 272 9.94 -47.11 46.89
N ILE A 273 9.48 -46.04 46.22
CA ILE A 273 9.55 -45.85 44.78
C ILE A 273 10.56 -44.73 44.50
N LYS A 274 11.57 -45.07 43.71
CA LYS A 274 12.57 -44.12 43.20
C LYS A 274 12.37 -43.96 41.69
N VAL A 275 12.19 -42.72 41.25
CA VAL A 275 12.01 -42.37 39.84
C VAL A 275 13.12 -41.43 39.41
N VAL A 276 13.94 -41.84 38.44
CA VAL A 276 15.01 -41.02 37.87
C VAL A 276 14.61 -40.60 36.46
N VAL A 277 14.45 -39.30 36.23
CA VAL A 277 13.99 -38.70 34.98
C VAL A 277 15.15 -37.90 34.36
N THR A 278 15.60 -38.30 33.18
CA THR A 278 16.66 -37.58 32.44
C THR A 278 16.03 -36.62 31.44
N VAL A 279 16.19 -35.33 31.71
CA VAL A 279 15.60 -34.21 30.96
C VAL A 279 16.66 -33.59 30.05
N GLN A 280 16.25 -33.17 28.86
CA GLN A 280 17.04 -32.33 27.97
C GLN A 280 16.24 -31.06 27.68
N ALA A 281 16.75 -29.91 28.09
CA ALA A 281 16.12 -28.60 27.87
C ALA A 281 17.05 -27.75 26.98
N GLY A 282 16.52 -27.22 25.89
CA GLY A 282 17.25 -26.36 24.95
C GLY A 282 17.21 -24.88 25.31
N ILE A 283 16.44 -24.51 26.33
CA ILE A 283 16.41 -23.21 27.01
C ILE A 283 15.97 -23.47 28.47
N GLU A 284 16.14 -22.50 29.35
CA GLU A 284 15.53 -22.54 30.69
C GLU A 284 13.99 -22.56 30.56
N THR A 285 13.35 -23.63 31.04
CA THR A 285 11.89 -23.82 30.92
C THR A 285 11.35 -24.72 32.03
N ALA A 286 10.07 -24.51 32.39
CA ALA A 286 9.36 -25.41 33.27
C ALA A 286 8.95 -26.69 32.51
N ILE A 287 9.03 -27.84 33.18
CA ILE A 287 8.58 -29.13 32.65
C ILE A 287 7.65 -29.85 33.64
N PRO A 288 6.68 -30.63 33.14
CA PRO A 288 5.89 -31.50 33.98
C PRO A 288 6.62 -32.83 34.22
N LEU A 289 6.58 -33.32 35.46
CA LEU A 289 7.14 -34.60 35.86
C LEU A 289 6.08 -35.72 35.79
N PRO A 290 6.50 -37.00 35.71
CA PRO A 290 5.58 -38.14 35.80
C PRO A 290 4.82 -38.15 37.14
N SER A 291 3.49 -38.12 37.09
CA SER A 291 2.63 -38.03 38.27
C SER A 291 1.73 -39.26 38.43
N SER A 292 1.18 -39.45 39.63
CA SER A 292 0.24 -40.53 39.97
C SER A 292 -0.75 -40.04 41.02
N ASP A 293 -2.03 -40.35 40.86
CA ASP A 293 -3.08 -39.94 41.81
C ASP A 293 -2.90 -40.54 43.21
N ARG A 294 -2.10 -41.60 43.33
CA ARG A 294 -1.93 -42.39 44.56
C ARG A 294 -0.50 -42.38 45.08
N TRP A 295 0.41 -41.63 44.46
CA TRP A 295 1.80 -41.53 44.88
C TRP A 295 2.31 -40.10 44.78
N LEU A 296 2.86 -39.61 45.89
CA LEU A 296 3.41 -38.26 45.99
C LEU A 296 4.90 -38.37 46.37
N PRO A 297 5.81 -37.72 45.64
CA PRO A 297 7.22 -37.67 46.02
C PRO A 297 7.39 -36.88 47.32
N ARG A 298 8.15 -37.45 48.26
CA ARG A 298 8.65 -36.77 49.47
C ARG A 298 9.78 -35.79 49.15
N GLU A 299 10.59 -36.12 48.15
CA GLU A 299 11.76 -35.33 47.78
C GLU A 299 11.95 -35.31 46.27
N ILE A 300 12.24 -34.13 45.73
CA ILE A 300 12.57 -33.90 44.31
C ILE A 300 13.93 -33.20 44.24
N LEU A 301 14.91 -33.88 43.65
CA LEU A 301 16.27 -33.38 43.48
C LEU A 301 16.57 -33.16 42.00
N LEU A 302 17.09 -31.99 41.65
CA LEU A 302 17.68 -31.68 40.34
C LEU A 302 19.19 -31.75 40.46
N ASP A 303 19.84 -32.68 39.75
CA ASP A 303 21.29 -32.90 39.78
C ASP A 303 21.87 -33.01 41.22
N SER A 304 21.18 -33.80 42.04
CA SER A 304 21.53 -34.05 43.45
C SER A 304 21.42 -32.85 44.39
N LYS A 305 20.73 -31.78 43.98
CA LYS A 305 20.36 -30.63 44.82
C LYS A 305 18.84 -30.48 44.89
N PRO A 306 18.25 -29.91 45.96
CA PRO A 306 16.82 -29.60 46.00
C PRO A 306 16.39 -28.82 44.75
N ALA A 307 15.36 -29.31 44.05
CA ALA A 307 14.92 -28.69 42.81
C ALA A 307 14.35 -27.28 43.07
N PRO A 308 14.84 -26.22 42.38
CA PRO A 308 14.27 -24.88 42.51
C PRO A 308 12.92 -24.78 41.80
N GLY A 309 11.97 -24.04 42.39
CA GLY A 309 10.70 -23.72 41.74
C GLY A 309 9.78 -24.92 41.49
N VAL A 310 9.70 -25.86 42.44
CA VAL A 310 8.70 -26.94 42.40
C VAL A 310 7.31 -26.33 42.60
N SER A 311 6.42 -26.51 41.63
CA SER A 311 5.03 -26.09 41.68
C SER A 311 4.13 -27.28 41.35
N ARG A 312 2.88 -27.25 41.82
CA ARG A 312 1.86 -28.23 41.46
C ARG A 312 0.69 -27.50 40.82
N ASP A 313 0.21 -28.01 39.70
CA ASP A 313 -0.97 -27.45 39.02
C ASP A 313 -2.30 -28.00 39.59
N ASP A 314 -3.41 -27.47 39.10
CA ASP A 314 -4.77 -27.87 39.52
C ASP A 314 -5.09 -29.35 39.19
N GLU A 315 -4.28 -30.00 38.33
CA GLU A 315 -4.39 -31.42 37.95
C GLU A 315 -3.46 -32.33 38.77
N ASN A 316 -2.86 -31.83 39.86
CA ASN A 316 -1.89 -32.54 40.71
C ASN A 316 -0.59 -32.99 40.01
N VAL A 317 -0.19 -32.35 38.92
CA VAL A 317 1.09 -32.62 38.24
C VAL A 317 2.19 -31.76 38.86
N GLU A 318 3.33 -32.36 39.20
CA GLU A 318 4.50 -31.62 39.64
C GLU A 318 5.26 -31.00 38.46
N TRP A 319 5.52 -29.70 38.56
CA TRP A 319 6.32 -28.92 37.63
C TRP A 319 7.63 -28.49 38.29
N ILE A 320 8.71 -28.53 37.53
CA ILE A 320 10.01 -28.01 37.98
C ILE A 320 10.62 -27.11 36.92
N LEU A 321 11.39 -26.11 37.36
CA LEU A 321 12.19 -25.28 36.47
C LEU A 321 13.52 -25.97 36.16
N VAL A 322 13.82 -26.17 34.88
CA VAL A 322 15.05 -26.83 34.44
C VAL A 322 15.89 -25.85 33.59
N PRO A 323 17.16 -25.61 33.93
CA PRO A 323 18.09 -24.82 33.12
C PRO A 323 18.33 -25.43 31.73
N GLU A 324 18.94 -24.65 30.83
CA GLU A 324 19.40 -25.18 29.54
C GLU A 324 20.49 -26.24 29.74
N GLY A 325 20.30 -27.44 29.18
CA GLY A 325 21.25 -28.54 29.30
C GLY A 325 20.59 -29.91 29.47
N ILE A 326 21.39 -30.88 29.92
CA ILE A 326 20.94 -32.24 30.26
C ILE A 326 20.99 -32.37 31.78
N HIS A 327 19.85 -32.68 32.37
CA HIS A 327 19.68 -32.73 33.82
C HIS A 327 19.04 -34.04 34.27
N SER A 328 19.37 -34.48 35.48
CA SER A 328 18.80 -35.67 36.11
C SER A 328 17.92 -35.27 37.28
N VAL A 329 16.62 -35.54 37.16
CA VAL A 329 15.64 -35.31 38.21
C VAL A 329 15.40 -36.61 38.95
N LEU A 330 15.60 -36.60 40.26
CA LEU A 330 15.35 -37.73 41.14
C LEU A 330 14.11 -37.43 41.99
N MET A 331 13.09 -38.29 41.90
CA MET A 331 11.90 -38.24 42.73
C MET A 331 11.87 -39.47 43.65
N LEU A 332 11.70 -39.24 44.96
CA LEU A 332 11.67 -40.28 45.99
C LEU A 332 10.35 -40.20 46.74
N GLY A 333 9.65 -41.33 46.88
CA GLY A 333 8.41 -41.40 47.64
C GLY A 333 8.13 -42.80 48.18
N ASN A 334 7.24 -42.92 49.16
CA ASN A 334 6.88 -44.21 49.74
C ASN A 334 5.95 -44.99 48.81
N ILE A 335 5.94 -46.32 48.91
CA ILE A 335 4.97 -47.12 48.16
C ILE A 335 3.58 -47.02 48.83
N PRO A 336 2.49 -46.69 48.11
CA PRO A 336 1.15 -46.62 48.69
C PRO A 336 0.57 -48.01 48.98
N GLU A 337 -0.34 -48.10 49.96
CA GLU A 337 -1.08 -49.32 50.33
C GLU A 337 -2.17 -49.69 49.31
N THR A 338 -1.78 -49.92 48.05
CA THR A 338 -2.71 -50.30 46.97
C THR A 338 -2.17 -51.48 46.17
N ASP A 339 -3.09 -52.25 45.58
CA ASP A 339 -2.74 -53.41 44.74
C ASP A 339 -2.29 -53.01 43.33
N ALA A 340 -2.58 -51.77 42.91
CA ALA A 340 -2.11 -51.21 41.65
C ALA A 340 -1.89 -49.69 41.71
N ILE A 341 -0.85 -49.21 41.03
CA ILE A 341 -0.47 -47.80 40.94
C ILE A 341 -0.26 -47.45 39.47
N GLN A 342 -0.83 -46.33 39.01
CA GLN A 342 -0.69 -45.83 37.65
C GLN A 342 0.13 -44.53 37.66
N PHE A 343 1.16 -44.47 36.82
CA PHE A 343 1.89 -43.23 36.54
C PHE A 343 1.51 -42.70 35.17
N ASN A 344 1.17 -41.42 35.10
CA ASN A 344 0.85 -40.69 33.87
C ASN A 344 2.06 -39.89 33.39
N PHE A 345 2.19 -39.71 32.07
CA PHE A 345 3.29 -38.97 31.44
C PHE A 345 2.77 -37.76 30.64
N PRO A 346 2.62 -36.58 31.28
CA PRO A 346 2.25 -35.35 30.58
C PRO A 346 3.23 -35.00 29.46
N LEU A 347 4.54 -35.17 29.72
CA LEU A 347 5.59 -35.14 28.71
C LEU A 347 6.10 -36.58 28.47
N ARG A 348 5.81 -37.14 27.28
CA ARG A 348 6.09 -38.55 26.99
C ARG A 348 7.60 -38.84 26.96
N PRO A 349 8.11 -39.79 27.76
CA PRO A 349 9.51 -40.15 27.74
C PRO A 349 9.86 -41.00 26.51
N LYS A 350 11.07 -40.85 25.98
CA LYS A 350 11.53 -41.69 24.84
C LYS A 350 11.80 -43.14 25.23
N LYS A 351 12.29 -43.38 26.44
CA LYS A 351 12.55 -44.72 26.97
C LYS A 351 12.20 -44.80 28.45
N VAL A 352 11.50 -45.87 28.84
CA VAL A 352 11.23 -46.22 30.22
C VAL A 352 11.92 -47.54 30.53
N ARG A 353 12.70 -47.55 31.61
CA ARG A 353 13.27 -48.77 32.19
C ARG A 353 12.65 -48.96 33.57
N VAL A 354 12.31 -50.20 33.89
CA VAL A 354 11.76 -50.55 35.19
C VAL A 354 12.64 -51.63 35.80
N GLU A 355 13.20 -51.33 36.97
CA GLU A 355 13.81 -52.31 37.87
C GLU A 355 12.73 -52.69 38.89
N ARG A 356 12.16 -53.88 38.68
CA ARG A 356 11.00 -54.38 39.39
C ARG A 356 11.39 -55.50 40.34
N GLY A 357 10.90 -55.45 41.57
CA GLY A 357 10.77 -56.61 42.45
C GLY A 357 9.57 -57.49 42.04
N THR A 358 8.64 -57.73 42.97
CA THR A 358 7.46 -58.60 42.81
C THR A 358 6.29 -57.99 42.01
N TRP A 359 6.49 -56.83 41.39
CA TRP A 359 5.45 -56.06 40.69
C TRP A 359 5.33 -56.43 39.20
N LYS A 360 4.10 -56.66 38.73
CA LYS A 360 3.80 -56.78 37.30
C LYS A 360 3.61 -55.40 36.68
N VAL A 361 4.13 -55.21 35.46
CA VAL A 361 4.07 -53.94 34.71
C VAL A 361 3.18 -54.13 33.49
N LYS A 362 2.22 -53.23 33.29
CA LYS A 362 1.41 -53.11 32.07
C LYS A 362 1.63 -51.74 31.43
N GLY A 363 1.61 -51.68 30.10
CA GLY A 363 1.81 -50.45 29.33
C GLY A 363 3.24 -50.19 28.85
N LEU A 364 4.19 -51.11 29.11
CA LEU A 364 5.57 -51.05 28.65
C LEU A 364 5.81 -52.10 27.54
N ASN A 365 6.28 -51.67 26.36
CA ASN A 365 6.62 -52.59 25.27
C ASN A 365 8.04 -53.20 25.46
N LYS A 366 8.40 -54.21 24.65
CA LYS A 366 9.72 -54.88 24.72
C LYS A 366 10.91 -53.95 24.41
N GLU A 367 10.67 -52.79 23.80
CA GLU A 367 11.69 -51.82 23.38
C GLU A 367 11.86 -50.65 24.36
N GLY A 368 11.06 -50.61 25.44
CA GLY A 368 11.08 -49.54 26.44
C GLY A 368 10.23 -48.31 26.09
N ASN A 369 9.40 -48.37 25.05
CA ASN A 369 8.43 -47.32 24.73
C ASN A 369 7.16 -47.50 25.59
N VAL A 370 6.57 -46.38 26.00
CA VAL A 370 5.39 -46.33 26.86
C VAL A 370 4.28 -45.50 26.20
N GLY A 371 3.03 -45.83 26.50
CA GLY A 371 1.86 -45.01 26.15
C GLY A 371 1.73 -43.77 27.04
N PRO A 372 0.52 -43.19 27.18
CA PRO A 372 0.30 -42.04 28.06
C PRO A 372 0.44 -42.39 29.56
N SER A 373 0.41 -43.67 29.93
CA SER A 373 0.57 -44.14 31.31
C SER A 373 1.22 -45.52 31.41
N ILE A 374 1.72 -45.85 32.60
CA ILE A 374 2.25 -47.16 32.98
C ILE A 374 1.60 -47.62 34.29
N ILE A 375 1.24 -48.90 34.38
CA ILE A 375 0.54 -49.46 35.55
C ILE A 375 1.40 -50.55 36.20
N PHE A 376 1.62 -50.42 37.50
CA PHE A 376 2.27 -51.42 38.35
C PHE A 376 1.21 -52.12 39.20
N SER A 377 1.16 -53.45 39.21
CA SER A 377 0.22 -54.24 40.03
C SER A 377 0.93 -55.35 40.82
N LYS A 378 0.53 -55.58 42.07
CA LYS A 378 1.06 -56.69 42.90
C LYS A 378 0.62 -58.04 42.33
N SER A 379 1.51 -59.03 42.37
CA SER A 379 1.20 -60.38 41.91
C SER A 379 0.55 -61.22 43.01
N THR A 380 -0.66 -60.87 43.45
CA THR A 380 -1.50 -61.74 44.30
C THR A 380 -2.37 -62.65 43.42
N ARG A 381 -2.25 -63.97 43.59
CA ARG A 381 -3.16 -64.96 43.00
C ARG A 381 -4.54 -64.83 43.67
N LEU A 382 -5.41 -64.00 43.10
CA LEU A 382 -6.83 -63.99 43.43
C LEU A 382 -7.55 -65.08 42.62
N LYS A 383 -8.13 -66.04 43.34
CA LYS A 383 -8.98 -67.12 42.83
C LYS A 383 -10.10 -66.53 41.96
N LYS A 384 -10.20 -66.99 40.71
CA LYS A 384 -11.37 -66.81 39.85
C LYS A 384 -12.60 -67.39 40.54
N LYS A 385 -13.57 -66.53 40.87
CA LYS A 385 -14.95 -66.94 41.13
C LYS A 385 -15.67 -66.94 39.78
N ASN A 386 -16.12 -68.12 39.35
CA ASN A 386 -17.00 -68.25 38.20
C ASN A 386 -18.28 -67.46 38.47
N ALA A 387 -18.56 -66.51 37.59
CA ALA A 387 -19.91 -66.01 37.35
C ALA A 387 -20.21 -66.38 35.90
N GLU A 388 -21.04 -67.41 35.72
CA GLU A 388 -21.74 -67.64 34.47
C GLU A 388 -22.57 -66.40 34.17
N LYS A 389 -22.03 -65.53 33.32
CA LYS A 389 -22.82 -64.56 32.57
C LYS A 389 -23.17 -65.24 31.27
N VAL A 390 -24.44 -65.58 31.12
CA VAL A 390 -25.05 -65.87 29.82
C VAL A 390 -24.79 -64.64 28.95
N SER A 391 -23.79 -64.76 28.08
CA SER A 391 -23.46 -63.76 27.07
C SER A 391 -24.55 -63.82 26.02
N SER A 392 -25.51 -62.91 26.08
CA SER A 392 -26.32 -62.58 24.91
C SER A 392 -25.37 -61.91 23.91
N GLU A 393 -24.77 -62.70 23.01
CA GLU A 393 -23.91 -62.16 21.95
C GLU A 393 -24.78 -61.36 20.98
N VAL A 394 -24.72 -60.04 21.12
CA VAL A 394 -25.36 -59.12 20.18
C VAL A 394 -24.66 -59.25 18.82
N PRO A 395 -25.39 -59.54 17.72
CA PRO A 395 -24.79 -59.64 16.40
C PRO A 395 -24.09 -58.32 16.03
N PRO A 396 -22.98 -58.37 15.27
CA PRO A 396 -22.23 -57.16 14.94
C PRO A 396 -23.08 -56.20 14.09
N PHE A 397 -23.22 -54.96 14.57
CA PHE A 397 -23.91 -53.87 13.88
C PHE A 397 -22.94 -52.74 13.56
N PHE A 398 -23.07 -52.15 12.38
CA PHE A 398 -22.10 -51.21 11.85
C PHE A 398 -22.70 -49.85 11.44
N GLU A 399 -21.85 -48.84 11.39
CA GLU A 399 -22.10 -47.55 10.76
C GLU A 399 -21.14 -47.41 9.57
N VAL A 400 -21.67 -47.07 8.39
CA VAL A 400 -20.91 -46.88 7.16
C VAL A 400 -20.95 -45.40 6.78
N ASP A 401 -19.85 -44.69 7.01
CA ASP A 401 -19.68 -43.31 6.59
C ASP A 401 -19.05 -43.27 5.20
N ARG A 402 -19.73 -42.64 4.24
CA ARG A 402 -19.19 -42.33 2.91
C ARG A 402 -18.98 -40.84 2.76
N THR A 403 -17.75 -40.43 2.52
CA THR A 403 -17.41 -39.05 2.15
C THR A 403 -17.04 -39.01 0.68
N LEU A 404 -17.87 -38.33 -0.13
CA LEU A 404 -17.63 -38.09 -1.54
C LEU A 404 -16.88 -36.78 -1.70
N SER A 405 -15.60 -36.85 -2.07
CA SER A 405 -14.76 -35.68 -2.32
C SER A 405 -14.69 -35.41 -3.82
N LEU A 406 -15.41 -34.40 -4.29
CA LEU A 406 -15.43 -33.99 -5.69
C LEU A 406 -14.44 -32.84 -5.92
N ALA A 407 -13.16 -33.17 -6.09
CA ALA A 407 -12.09 -32.22 -6.41
C ALA A 407 -11.71 -32.27 -7.90
N LEU A 408 -10.43 -32.06 -8.25
CA LEU A 408 -9.94 -32.35 -9.60
C LEU A 408 -10.09 -33.82 -9.94
N ASP A 409 -9.82 -34.72 -8.98
CA ASP A 409 -10.11 -36.14 -9.07
C ASP A 409 -11.18 -36.49 -8.03
N TRP A 410 -12.13 -37.33 -8.42
CA TRP A 410 -13.24 -37.70 -7.56
C TRP A 410 -12.86 -38.93 -6.75
N GLN A 411 -13.04 -38.82 -5.44
CA GLN A 411 -12.68 -39.87 -4.51
C GLN A 411 -13.82 -40.13 -3.53
N VAL A 412 -13.88 -41.36 -3.05
CA VAL A 412 -14.80 -41.77 -1.99
C VAL A 412 -13.98 -42.35 -0.87
N LYS A 413 -14.15 -41.81 0.33
CA LYS A 413 -13.62 -42.39 1.57
C LYS A 413 -14.77 -43.10 2.26
N THR A 414 -14.66 -44.41 2.39
CA THR A 414 -15.65 -45.21 3.12
C THR A 414 -15.04 -45.68 4.43
N THR A 415 -15.73 -45.42 5.55
CA THR A 415 -15.31 -45.82 6.88
C THR A 415 -16.42 -46.67 7.50
N VAL A 416 -16.08 -47.90 7.86
CA VAL A 416 -16.98 -48.84 8.53
C VAL A 416 -16.59 -48.88 10.00
N LYS A 417 -17.51 -48.50 10.88
CA LYS A 417 -17.34 -48.52 12.33
C LYS A 417 -18.27 -49.57 12.93
N ARG A 418 -17.76 -50.40 13.84
CA ARG A 418 -18.58 -51.32 14.62
C ARG A 418 -19.14 -50.60 15.84
N LEU A 419 -20.46 -50.63 16.00
CA LEU A 419 -21.16 -49.99 17.13
C LEU A 419 -21.37 -50.95 18.31
N THR A 420 -21.31 -52.26 18.07
CA THR A 420 -21.39 -53.28 19.14
C THR A 420 -20.02 -53.55 19.80
N PRO A 421 -19.99 -54.08 21.04
CA PRO A 421 -18.74 -54.38 21.75
C PRO A 421 -17.78 -55.26 20.93
N THR A 422 -16.48 -54.97 21.05
CA THR A 422 -15.39 -55.77 20.49
C THR A 422 -15.15 -57.04 21.32
N GLY A 423 -14.62 -58.10 20.71
CA GLY A 423 -14.34 -59.38 21.39
C GLY A 423 -14.45 -60.60 20.46
N THR A 424 -15.19 -60.46 19.37
CA THR A 424 -15.38 -61.47 18.31
C THR A 424 -15.00 -60.89 16.95
N SER A 425 -14.50 -61.71 16.02
CA SER A 425 -14.29 -61.27 14.64
C SER A 425 -15.63 -60.99 13.95
N ALA A 426 -15.64 -60.03 13.03
CA ALA A 426 -16.86 -59.67 12.32
C ALA A 426 -16.57 -59.48 10.82
N LEU A 427 -17.46 -59.99 9.98
CA LEU A 427 -17.39 -59.89 8.53
C LEU A 427 -18.59 -59.10 8.02
N VAL A 428 -18.35 -58.09 7.19
CA VAL A 428 -19.40 -57.31 6.54
C VAL A 428 -19.07 -57.07 5.07
N SER A 429 -20.09 -57.13 4.22
CA SER A 429 -19.95 -56.92 2.77
C SER A 429 -20.61 -55.59 2.39
N VAL A 430 -19.80 -54.59 2.06
CA VAL A 430 -20.28 -53.22 1.77
C VAL A 430 -20.31 -52.98 0.26
N PRO A 431 -21.45 -52.58 -0.34
CA PRO A 431 -21.54 -52.34 -1.78
C PRO A 431 -20.73 -51.11 -2.21
N LEU A 432 -20.15 -51.17 -3.41
CA LEU A 432 -19.49 -50.04 -4.08
C LEU A 432 -20.51 -49.22 -4.87
N LEU A 433 -20.28 -47.90 -4.95
CA LEU A 433 -21.05 -46.99 -5.79
C LEU A 433 -20.81 -47.27 -7.28
N ASP A 434 -21.66 -46.73 -8.15
CA ASP A 434 -21.49 -46.79 -9.60
C ASP A 434 -20.24 -46.05 -10.06
N GLY A 435 -19.34 -46.77 -10.74
CA GLY A 435 -18.05 -46.24 -11.16
C GLY A 435 -17.02 -46.10 -10.04
N GLU A 436 -17.23 -46.69 -8.85
CA GLU A 436 -16.26 -46.70 -7.75
C GLU A 436 -15.21 -47.81 -7.92
N SER A 437 -13.93 -47.49 -7.69
CA SER A 437 -12.81 -48.45 -7.72
C SER A 437 -11.89 -48.29 -6.51
N VAL A 438 -11.70 -49.35 -5.73
CA VAL A 438 -10.93 -49.33 -4.46
C VAL A 438 -9.42 -49.18 -4.74
N MET A 439 -8.78 -48.19 -4.10
CA MET A 439 -7.33 -47.95 -4.20
C MET A 439 -6.52 -48.56 -3.06
N THR A 440 -7.16 -48.84 -1.91
CA THR A 440 -6.46 -49.32 -0.71
C THR A 440 -6.11 -50.80 -0.86
N SER A 441 -4.83 -51.13 -0.68
CA SER A 441 -4.32 -52.50 -0.77
C SER A 441 -4.77 -53.36 0.43
N GLY A 442 -4.86 -54.68 0.23
CA GLY A 442 -5.22 -55.64 1.29
C GLY A 442 -6.73 -55.85 1.49
N LEU A 443 -7.58 -55.26 0.65
CA LEU A 443 -9.02 -55.47 0.65
C LEU A 443 -9.43 -56.38 -0.52
N THR A 444 -10.36 -57.30 -0.26
CA THR A 444 -10.90 -58.19 -1.29
C THR A 444 -12.20 -57.61 -1.81
N VAL A 445 -12.26 -57.33 -3.12
CA VAL A 445 -13.47 -56.88 -3.80
C VAL A 445 -14.05 -58.05 -4.58
N LYS A 446 -15.32 -58.38 -4.32
CA LYS A 446 -16.05 -59.44 -5.02
C LYS A 446 -17.47 -58.96 -5.32
N ASP A 447 -17.97 -59.18 -6.53
CA ASP A 447 -19.34 -58.83 -6.94
C ASP A 447 -19.73 -57.36 -6.64
N ARG A 448 -18.82 -56.41 -6.91
CA ARG A 448 -18.94 -54.98 -6.58
C ARG A 448 -19.19 -54.68 -5.09
N LYS A 449 -18.78 -55.58 -4.20
CA LYS A 449 -18.80 -55.37 -2.75
C LYS A 449 -17.40 -55.54 -2.17
N VAL A 450 -17.07 -54.72 -1.18
CA VAL A 450 -15.85 -54.85 -0.39
C VAL A 450 -16.13 -55.80 0.77
N LEU A 451 -15.34 -56.87 0.87
CA LEU A 451 -15.38 -57.79 2.00
C LEU A 451 -14.48 -57.24 3.10
N VAL A 452 -15.10 -56.74 4.17
CA VAL A 452 -14.43 -56.15 5.32
C VAL A 452 -14.39 -57.18 6.44
N ASN A 453 -13.20 -57.71 6.72
CA ASN A 453 -12.94 -58.61 7.83
C ASN A 453 -12.30 -57.84 8.99
N MET A 454 -12.98 -57.74 10.13
CA MET A 454 -12.51 -57.07 11.34
C MET A 454 -12.01 -58.10 12.36
N ALA A 455 -10.78 -57.90 12.85
CA ALA A 455 -10.23 -58.70 13.95
C ALA A 455 -10.98 -58.43 15.27
N PRO A 456 -10.93 -59.34 16.27
CA PRO A 456 -11.70 -59.22 17.52
C PRO A 456 -11.54 -57.90 18.29
N ALA A 457 -10.37 -57.27 18.22
CA ALA A 457 -10.08 -55.98 18.88
C ALA A 457 -10.25 -54.76 17.95
N GLN A 458 -10.63 -54.98 16.68
CA GLN A 458 -10.73 -53.94 15.67
C GLN A 458 -12.16 -53.44 15.55
N SER A 459 -12.35 -52.13 15.71
CA SER A 459 -13.67 -51.47 15.64
C SER A 459 -13.86 -50.59 14.41
N VAL A 460 -12.80 -50.28 13.66
CA VAL A 460 -12.85 -49.38 12.50
C VAL A 460 -12.00 -49.91 11.34
N VAL A 461 -12.56 -49.85 10.13
CA VAL A 461 -11.85 -50.08 8.86
C VAL A 461 -12.20 -48.92 7.93
N SER A 462 -11.22 -48.40 7.20
CA SER A 462 -11.44 -47.34 6.23
C SER A 462 -10.64 -47.57 4.96
N TRP A 463 -11.19 -47.20 3.82
CA TRP A 463 -10.51 -47.25 2.53
C TRP A 463 -10.84 -46.04 1.67
N PHE A 464 -9.98 -45.84 0.67
CA PHE A 464 -10.15 -44.85 -0.37
C PHE A 464 -10.42 -45.54 -1.70
N SER A 465 -11.34 -44.97 -2.45
CA SER A 465 -11.71 -45.37 -3.81
C SER A 465 -11.67 -44.16 -4.74
N THR A 466 -11.37 -44.38 -6.02
CA THR A 466 -11.66 -43.41 -7.08
C THR A 466 -13.11 -43.56 -7.54
N LEU A 467 -13.72 -42.46 -7.96
CA LEU A 467 -15.04 -42.44 -8.56
C LEU A 467 -14.94 -41.87 -9.99
N ASN A 468 -15.57 -42.52 -10.96
CA ASN A 468 -15.63 -41.99 -12.31
C ASN A 468 -16.42 -40.68 -12.37
N LYS A 469 -15.95 -39.71 -13.14
CA LYS A 469 -16.61 -38.40 -13.32
C LYS A 469 -17.85 -38.56 -14.19
N THR A 470 -19.03 -38.32 -13.63
CA THR A 470 -20.33 -38.37 -14.32
C THR A 470 -21.11 -37.08 -14.09
N HIS A 471 -22.13 -36.80 -14.91
CA HIS A 471 -23.00 -35.65 -14.70
C HIS A 471 -24.02 -35.84 -13.57
N LEU A 472 -24.20 -37.08 -13.12
CA LEU A 472 -25.18 -37.47 -12.13
C LEU A 472 -24.61 -38.59 -11.26
N ILE A 473 -24.61 -38.38 -9.95
CA ILE A 473 -24.26 -39.38 -8.95
C ILE A 473 -25.54 -39.80 -8.25
N HIS A 474 -25.86 -41.08 -8.35
CA HIS A 474 -27.01 -41.68 -7.70
C HIS A 474 -26.55 -42.42 -6.45
N LEU A 475 -27.01 -41.98 -5.28
CA LEU A 475 -26.80 -42.66 -4.00
C LEU A 475 -28.08 -43.37 -3.60
N LYS A 476 -28.00 -44.67 -3.30
CA LYS A 476 -29.12 -45.49 -2.84
C LYS A 476 -28.73 -46.30 -1.63
N ALA A 477 -29.48 -46.15 -0.54
CA ALA A 477 -29.23 -46.91 0.68
C ALA A 477 -29.62 -48.38 0.48
N PRO A 478 -28.74 -49.34 0.82
CA PRO A 478 -29.03 -50.76 0.66
C PRO A 478 -30.16 -51.21 1.60
N LEU A 479 -30.97 -52.17 1.14
CA LEU A 479 -32.01 -52.81 1.95
C LEU A 479 -31.36 -53.84 2.90
N THR A 480 -30.83 -53.37 4.03
CA THR A 480 -30.14 -54.21 5.03
C THR A 480 -30.43 -53.74 6.45
N SER A 481 -30.40 -54.66 7.41
CA SER A 481 -30.49 -54.38 8.85
C SER A 481 -29.16 -54.51 9.59
N LEU A 482 -28.07 -54.82 8.86
CA LEU A 482 -26.75 -55.05 9.43
C LEU A 482 -25.96 -53.75 9.68
N TRP A 483 -26.31 -52.66 9.01
CA TRP A 483 -25.67 -51.36 9.17
C TRP A 483 -26.57 -50.19 8.79
N VAL A 484 -26.17 -48.99 9.21
CA VAL A 484 -26.72 -47.71 8.75
C VAL A 484 -25.68 -46.93 7.96
N GLU A 485 -26.12 -46.12 7.00
CA GLU A 485 -25.23 -45.29 6.18
C GLU A 485 -25.33 -43.80 6.56
N SER A 486 -24.24 -43.08 6.37
CA SER A 486 -24.14 -41.63 6.47
C SER A 486 -23.35 -41.14 5.28
N TRP A 487 -23.93 -40.23 4.50
CA TRP A 487 -23.34 -39.70 3.29
C TRP A 487 -22.96 -38.25 3.49
N VAL A 488 -21.75 -37.90 3.10
CA VAL A 488 -21.20 -36.54 3.17
C VAL A 488 -20.68 -36.18 1.81
N LEU A 489 -21.13 -35.05 1.27
CA LEU A 489 -20.59 -34.49 0.03
C LEU A 489 -19.63 -33.34 0.36
N ASP A 490 -18.42 -33.44 -0.17
CA ASP A 490 -17.38 -32.43 -0.10
C ASP A 490 -16.99 -32.03 -1.53
N ALA A 491 -17.68 -31.01 -2.07
CA ALA A 491 -17.53 -30.58 -3.46
C ALA A 491 -16.69 -29.31 -3.57
N SER A 492 -15.72 -29.32 -4.49
CA SER A 492 -14.89 -28.16 -4.78
C SER A 492 -15.68 -27.02 -5.42
N PRO A 493 -15.33 -25.74 -5.18
CA PRO A 493 -16.00 -24.59 -5.81
C PRO A 493 -15.98 -24.59 -7.34
N ILE A 494 -15.19 -25.45 -7.98
CA ILE A 494 -15.18 -25.62 -9.45
C ILE A 494 -16.41 -26.40 -9.95
N TRP A 495 -17.10 -27.12 -9.07
CA TRP A 495 -18.29 -27.91 -9.36
C TRP A 495 -19.52 -27.25 -8.76
N HIS A 496 -20.58 -27.16 -9.56
CA HIS A 496 -21.91 -26.82 -9.10
C HIS A 496 -22.72 -28.10 -8.96
N CYS A 497 -23.23 -28.33 -7.75
CA CYS A 497 -23.99 -29.53 -7.40
C CYS A 497 -25.46 -29.15 -7.11
N GLU A 498 -26.38 -29.63 -7.94
CA GLU A 498 -27.83 -29.58 -7.65
C GLU A 498 -28.22 -30.86 -6.93
N LEU A 499 -28.86 -30.72 -5.75
CA LEU A 499 -29.22 -31.83 -4.87
C LEU A 499 -30.72 -32.12 -4.96
N SER A 500 -31.10 -33.38 -5.10
CA SER A 500 -32.49 -33.86 -5.12
C SER A 500 -32.63 -35.17 -4.32
N GLY A 501 -33.83 -35.46 -3.80
CA GLY A 501 -34.11 -36.63 -2.96
C GLY A 501 -34.42 -36.24 -1.51
N ILE A 502 -33.93 -37.03 -0.56
CA ILE A 502 -34.14 -36.78 0.87
C ILE A 502 -33.48 -35.47 1.35
N PRO A 503 -34.06 -34.77 2.35
CA PRO A 503 -33.54 -33.50 2.82
C PRO A 503 -32.17 -33.65 3.48
N VAL A 504 -31.34 -32.61 3.33
CA VAL A 504 -30.03 -32.51 3.97
C VAL A 504 -30.23 -32.22 5.47
N ILE A 505 -29.50 -32.95 6.33
CA ILE A 505 -29.60 -32.79 7.80
C ILE A 505 -28.70 -31.63 8.28
N HIS A 506 -27.53 -31.48 7.65
CA HIS A 506 -26.60 -30.38 7.90
C HIS A 506 -26.04 -29.84 6.58
N HIS A 507 -26.18 -28.55 6.32
CA HIS A 507 -25.63 -27.92 5.11
C HIS A 507 -24.17 -27.49 5.25
N ARG A 508 -23.72 -27.25 6.48
CA ARG A 508 -22.37 -26.75 6.78
C ARG A 508 -21.74 -27.52 7.90
N ASN A 509 -20.42 -27.67 7.85
CA ASN A 509 -19.65 -28.17 8.99
C ASN A 509 -19.43 -27.08 10.05
N GLU A 510 -18.84 -27.44 11.19
CA GLU A 510 -18.56 -26.54 12.32
C GLU A 510 -17.69 -25.32 11.95
N SER A 511 -16.93 -25.40 10.85
CA SER A 511 -16.09 -24.31 10.35
C SER A 511 -16.78 -23.44 9.28
N GLY A 512 -18.06 -23.69 9.00
CA GLY A 512 -18.87 -22.92 8.05
C GLY A 512 -18.74 -23.32 6.58
N TYR A 513 -18.01 -24.40 6.26
CA TYR A 513 -17.88 -24.89 4.88
C TYR A 513 -19.13 -25.64 4.43
N TRP A 514 -19.52 -25.47 3.17
CA TRP A 514 -20.63 -26.19 2.56
C TRP A 514 -20.27 -27.67 2.41
N MET A 515 -20.90 -28.53 3.21
CA MET A 515 -20.61 -29.96 3.28
C MET A 515 -21.89 -30.70 3.65
N PRO A 516 -22.83 -30.86 2.70
CA PRO A 516 -24.13 -31.43 2.98
C PRO A 516 -24.02 -32.88 3.44
N GLN A 517 -24.77 -33.22 4.49
CA GLN A 517 -24.83 -34.55 5.08
C GLN A 517 -26.24 -35.14 5.06
N TRP A 518 -26.32 -36.44 4.76
CA TRP A 518 -27.54 -37.25 4.79
C TRP A 518 -27.35 -38.48 5.67
N ARG A 519 -28.45 -38.96 6.27
CA ARG A 519 -28.55 -40.25 6.97
C ARG A 519 -29.78 -40.98 6.44
N PRO A 520 -29.65 -41.70 5.31
CA PRO A 520 -30.78 -42.34 4.65
C PRO A 520 -31.28 -43.56 5.41
N TRP A 521 -32.59 -43.80 5.36
CA TRP A 521 -33.19 -45.08 5.69
C TRP A 521 -33.01 -46.09 4.54
N PRO A 522 -33.06 -47.41 4.81
CA PRO A 522 -32.95 -48.44 3.77
C PRO A 522 -33.92 -48.20 2.61
N GLY A 523 -33.39 -48.09 1.39
CA GLY A 523 -34.16 -47.82 0.17
C GLY A 523 -34.26 -46.35 -0.25
N GLU A 524 -33.92 -45.39 0.60
CA GLU A 524 -33.91 -43.97 0.26
C GLU A 524 -32.80 -43.61 -0.74
N THR A 525 -33.00 -42.51 -1.47
CA THR A 525 -32.11 -42.08 -2.56
C THR A 525 -31.77 -40.59 -2.50
N VAL A 526 -30.56 -40.26 -2.96
CA VAL A 526 -30.08 -38.90 -3.19
C VAL A 526 -29.45 -38.83 -4.58
N ASP A 527 -29.89 -37.84 -5.36
CA ASP A 527 -29.35 -37.55 -6.67
C ASP A 527 -28.55 -36.25 -6.62
N ILE A 528 -27.30 -36.33 -7.07
CA ILE A 528 -26.37 -35.19 -7.11
C ILE A 528 -26.04 -34.92 -8.58
N ARG A 529 -26.63 -33.88 -9.15
CA ARG A 529 -26.28 -33.44 -10.51
C ARG A 529 -25.08 -32.51 -10.44
N VAL A 530 -23.98 -32.92 -11.07
CA VAL A 530 -22.70 -32.22 -11.00
C VAL A 530 -22.37 -31.57 -12.34
N THR A 531 -22.15 -30.25 -12.32
CA THR A 531 -21.76 -29.47 -13.49
C THR A 531 -20.48 -28.70 -13.21
N ARG A 532 -19.57 -28.60 -14.18
CA ARG A 532 -18.33 -27.82 -14.03
C ARG A 532 -18.59 -26.36 -14.36
N LEU A 533 -18.24 -25.46 -13.46
CA LEU A 533 -18.29 -24.02 -13.72
C LEU A 533 -17.20 -23.64 -14.74
N ARG A 534 -17.58 -22.91 -15.79
CA ARG A 534 -16.63 -22.39 -16.79
C ARG A 534 -16.18 -20.99 -16.38
N GLY A 535 -14.87 -20.74 -16.43
CA GLY A 535 -14.31 -19.40 -16.21
C GLY A 535 -14.72 -18.43 -17.31
N VAL A 536 -15.04 -17.18 -16.94
CA VAL A 536 -15.29 -16.09 -17.88
C VAL A 536 -13.95 -15.58 -18.42
N PRO A 537 -13.80 -15.36 -19.74
CA PRO A 537 -12.56 -14.81 -20.29
C PRO A 537 -12.34 -13.40 -19.77
N GLY A 538 -11.08 -13.07 -19.45
CA GLY A 538 -10.70 -11.72 -19.05
C GLY A 538 -9.20 -11.48 -19.18
N LYS A 539 -8.78 -10.27 -18.80
CA LYS A 539 -7.38 -9.84 -18.93
C LYS A 539 -6.48 -10.67 -18.01
N LYS A 540 -5.36 -11.15 -18.58
CA LYS A 540 -4.34 -11.99 -17.91
C LYS A 540 -3.07 -11.22 -17.58
N LEU A 541 -2.91 -10.07 -18.23
CA LEU A 541 -1.83 -9.13 -18.06
C LEU A 541 -2.43 -7.75 -17.85
N THR A 542 -1.96 -7.08 -16.80
CA THR A 542 -2.32 -5.70 -16.49
C THR A 542 -1.03 -4.94 -16.21
N ILE A 543 -0.80 -3.86 -16.95
CA ILE A 543 0.28 -2.92 -16.66
C ILE A 543 -0.25 -1.92 -15.63
N GLU A 544 0.26 -2.00 -14.39
CA GLU A 544 -0.19 -1.21 -13.24
C GLU A 544 0.51 0.16 -13.14
N GLY A 545 1.62 0.35 -13.87
CA GLY A 545 2.36 1.60 -13.89
C GLY A 545 3.45 1.59 -14.95
N VAL A 546 3.65 2.75 -15.57
CA VAL A 546 4.69 2.94 -16.60
C VAL A 546 5.36 4.27 -16.38
N HIS A 547 6.68 4.28 -16.25
CA HIS A 547 7.46 5.50 -16.13
C HIS A 547 8.49 5.60 -17.25
N LEU A 548 8.34 6.60 -18.11
CA LEU A 548 9.33 6.94 -19.13
C LEU A 548 10.14 8.15 -18.65
N GLU A 549 11.42 7.95 -18.39
CA GLU A 549 12.37 9.02 -18.16
C GLU A 549 13.22 9.25 -19.42
N MET A 550 13.26 10.50 -19.90
CA MET A 550 14.08 10.93 -21.03
C MET A 550 15.08 12.00 -20.61
N ILE A 551 16.34 11.81 -20.98
CA ILE A 551 17.44 12.76 -20.79
C ILE A 551 17.96 13.13 -22.20
N PRO A 552 17.52 14.26 -22.77
CA PRO A 552 17.97 14.69 -24.08
C PRO A 552 19.41 15.21 -24.02
N GLY A 553 20.31 14.60 -24.80
CA GLY A 553 21.69 15.05 -24.98
C GLY A 553 21.89 15.82 -26.28
N SER A 554 23.08 16.37 -26.49
CA SER A 554 23.39 17.16 -27.70
C SER A 554 23.34 16.33 -28.99
N ARG A 555 23.77 15.06 -28.94
CA ARG A 555 23.83 14.15 -30.09
C ARG A 555 22.85 12.98 -30.01
N PHE A 556 22.65 12.44 -28.81
CA PHE A 556 21.78 11.31 -28.54
C PHE A 556 20.95 11.60 -27.29
N SER A 557 19.75 11.05 -27.23
CA SER A 557 18.91 11.04 -26.04
C SER A 557 19.01 9.68 -25.36
N LYS A 558 19.03 9.70 -24.03
CA LYS A 558 18.93 8.48 -23.22
C LYS A 558 17.52 8.37 -22.70
N SER A 559 16.90 7.21 -22.88
CA SER A 559 15.57 6.93 -22.36
C SER A 559 15.61 5.70 -21.46
N ASN A 560 14.84 5.74 -20.38
CA ASN A 560 14.64 4.65 -19.45
C ASN A 560 13.14 4.44 -19.24
N LEU A 561 12.64 3.24 -19.52
CA LEU A 561 11.25 2.85 -19.38
C LEU A 561 11.16 1.80 -18.27
N THR A 562 10.45 2.13 -17.19
CA THR A 562 10.13 1.22 -16.10
C THR A 562 8.66 0.83 -16.21
N VAL A 563 8.39 -0.47 -16.36
CA VAL A 563 7.04 -1.03 -16.54
C VAL A 563 6.73 -1.97 -15.37
N LYS A 564 5.70 -1.65 -14.59
CA LYS A 564 5.16 -2.53 -13.55
C LYS A 564 4.01 -3.32 -14.12
N VAL A 565 4.21 -4.63 -14.27
CA VAL A 565 3.27 -5.54 -14.93
C VAL A 565 2.89 -6.68 -14.00
N ARG A 566 1.59 -6.94 -13.88
CA ARG A 566 1.04 -8.12 -13.23
C ARG A 566 0.61 -9.10 -14.31
N SER A 567 1.08 -10.33 -14.23
CA SER A 567 0.62 -11.42 -15.09
C SER A 567 0.16 -12.62 -14.28
N THR A 568 -0.86 -13.34 -14.73
CA THR A 568 -1.30 -14.59 -14.09
C THR A 568 -0.69 -15.84 -14.73
N LYS A 569 -0.11 -15.72 -15.93
CA LYS A 569 0.62 -16.80 -16.61
C LYS A 569 1.97 -16.32 -17.14
N GLY A 570 2.90 -17.27 -17.31
CA GLY A 570 4.14 -16.98 -18.00
C GLY A 570 3.86 -16.76 -19.49
N GLU A 571 4.24 -15.60 -20.02
CA GLU A 571 4.01 -15.24 -21.43
C GLU A 571 5.11 -14.32 -21.97
N GLN A 572 5.22 -14.25 -23.30
CA GLN A 572 6.14 -13.35 -23.98
C GLN A 572 5.42 -12.05 -24.31
N HIS A 573 5.76 -10.98 -23.59
CA HIS A 573 5.19 -9.66 -23.81
C HIS A 573 6.05 -8.85 -24.78
N LYS A 574 5.42 -8.14 -25.72
CA LYS A 574 6.10 -7.43 -26.81
C LYS A 574 5.94 -5.92 -26.61
N ILE A 575 7.05 -5.21 -26.46
CA ILE A 575 7.11 -3.75 -26.41
C ILE A 575 7.78 -3.25 -27.69
N PHE A 576 7.19 -2.24 -28.33
CA PHE A 576 7.72 -1.62 -29.52
C PHE A 576 8.44 -0.32 -29.15
N LEU A 577 9.75 -0.30 -29.37
CA LEU A 577 10.61 0.86 -29.18
C LEU A 577 10.69 1.68 -30.48
N PRO A 578 10.99 2.98 -30.39
CA PRO A 578 11.07 3.84 -31.58
C PRO A 578 12.18 3.40 -32.54
N PRO A 579 12.08 3.76 -33.83
CA PRO A 579 13.12 3.46 -34.81
C PRO A 579 14.45 4.13 -34.41
N GLY A 580 15.57 3.48 -34.71
CA GLY A 580 16.91 3.98 -34.33
C GLY A 580 17.27 3.77 -32.85
N SER A 581 16.51 2.95 -32.12
CA SER A 581 16.81 2.63 -30.72
C SER A 581 17.99 1.66 -30.60
N ARG A 582 19.00 2.02 -29.81
CA ARG A 582 20.11 1.16 -29.41
C ARG A 582 19.94 0.72 -27.96
N LEU A 583 19.52 -0.53 -27.76
CA LEU A 583 19.26 -1.11 -26.43
C LEU A 583 20.55 -1.14 -25.59
N ILE A 584 20.50 -0.57 -24.39
CA ILE A 584 21.60 -0.60 -23.41
C ILE A 584 21.45 -1.84 -22.52
N PHE A 585 20.27 -2.00 -21.91
CA PHE A 585 19.92 -3.19 -21.13
C PHE A 585 18.40 -3.34 -21.05
N ALA A 586 17.96 -4.56 -20.76
CA ALA A 586 16.62 -4.84 -20.26
C ALA A 586 16.76 -5.72 -19.01
N LYS A 587 16.07 -5.35 -17.93
CA LYS A 587 16.08 -6.07 -16.65
C LYS A 587 14.65 -6.42 -16.27
N ILE A 588 14.48 -7.58 -15.63
CA ILE A 588 13.23 -7.98 -14.97
C ILE A 588 13.57 -8.22 -13.50
N ASN A 589 12.91 -7.50 -12.60
CA ASN A 589 13.15 -7.52 -11.15
C ASN A 589 14.65 -7.35 -10.82
N GLY A 590 15.29 -6.36 -11.45
CA GLY A 590 16.73 -6.07 -11.31
C GLY A 590 17.68 -7.05 -12.00
N LYS A 591 17.21 -8.18 -12.54
CA LYS A 591 18.03 -9.19 -13.22
C LYS A 591 18.10 -8.93 -14.71
N SER A 592 19.32 -8.78 -15.24
CA SER A 592 19.56 -8.57 -16.68
C SER A 592 19.01 -9.73 -17.50
N GLN A 593 18.29 -9.40 -18.57
CA GLN A 593 17.73 -10.35 -19.52
C GLN A 593 18.52 -10.29 -20.83
N PRO A 594 18.93 -11.44 -21.39
CA PRO A 594 19.66 -11.51 -22.66
C PRO A 594 18.70 -11.34 -23.86
N VAL A 595 17.97 -10.24 -23.91
CA VAL A 595 17.01 -9.92 -24.97
C VAL A 595 17.66 -8.99 -26.00
N LYS A 596 17.36 -9.22 -27.28
CA LYS A 596 17.82 -8.38 -28.39
C LYS A 596 16.62 -7.67 -29.02
N LEU A 597 16.85 -6.44 -29.46
CA LEU A 597 15.88 -5.70 -30.26
C LEU A 597 15.87 -6.27 -31.69
N ARG A 598 14.69 -6.63 -32.22
CA ARG A 598 14.50 -7.06 -33.63
C ARG A 598 13.38 -6.26 -34.26
N ASP A 599 13.66 -5.51 -35.33
CA ASP A 599 12.67 -4.65 -36.02
C ASP A 599 11.92 -3.70 -35.06
N GLY A 600 12.62 -3.10 -34.10
CA GLY A 600 12.01 -2.25 -33.06
C GLY A 600 11.19 -3.00 -32.00
N ARG A 601 11.12 -4.33 -32.05
CA ARG A 601 10.36 -5.17 -31.09
C ARG A 601 11.28 -5.74 -30.02
N LEU A 602 10.92 -5.49 -28.76
CA LEU A 602 11.55 -6.07 -27.59
C LEU A 602 10.62 -7.12 -26.97
N ILE A 603 11.08 -8.36 -26.89
CA ILE A 603 10.30 -9.48 -26.34
C ILE A 603 10.77 -9.75 -24.91
N LEU A 604 9.89 -9.56 -23.93
CA LEU A 604 10.16 -9.76 -22.52
C LEU A 604 9.50 -11.06 -22.02
N PRO A 605 10.27 -12.00 -21.46
CA PRO A 605 9.72 -13.22 -20.87
C PRO A 605 9.15 -12.94 -19.47
N LEU A 606 7.84 -12.73 -19.38
CA LEU A 606 7.15 -12.48 -18.11
C LEU A 606 6.80 -13.79 -17.41
N ARG A 607 6.87 -13.80 -16.07
CA ARG A 607 6.41 -14.90 -15.20
C ARG A 607 5.07 -14.57 -14.54
N PRO A 608 4.35 -15.55 -13.96
CA PRO A 608 3.22 -15.25 -13.10
C PRO A 608 3.64 -14.40 -11.88
N GLY A 609 2.83 -13.41 -11.52
CA GLY A 609 3.08 -12.47 -10.42
C GLY A 609 3.28 -11.02 -10.88
N LEU A 610 3.60 -10.16 -9.91
CA LEU A 610 4.00 -8.77 -10.16
C LEU A 610 5.49 -8.71 -10.52
N GLN A 611 5.82 -8.03 -11.61
CA GLN A 611 7.19 -7.85 -12.08
C GLN A 611 7.42 -6.40 -12.47
N GLU A 612 8.65 -5.95 -12.30
CA GLU A 612 9.15 -4.66 -12.73
C GLU A 612 10.17 -4.86 -13.84
N CYS A 613 9.91 -4.27 -15.00
CA CYS A 613 10.76 -4.35 -16.18
C CYS A 613 11.43 -2.99 -16.42
N ASP A 614 12.76 -2.94 -16.38
CA ASP A 614 13.54 -1.72 -16.66
C ASP A 614 14.24 -1.86 -18.02
N ILE A 615 13.96 -0.94 -18.92
CA ILE A 615 14.45 -0.96 -20.30
C ILE A 615 15.12 0.38 -20.58
N ALA A 616 16.42 0.36 -20.87
CA ALA A 616 17.17 1.56 -21.21
C ALA A 616 17.72 1.48 -22.62
N TRP A 617 17.60 2.57 -23.38
CA TRP A 617 18.14 2.67 -24.74
C TRP A 617 18.69 4.07 -25.02
N TYR A 618 19.59 4.15 -26.00
CA TYR A 618 19.94 5.39 -26.66
C TYR A 618 19.11 5.55 -27.93
N GLN A 619 18.76 6.78 -28.25
CA GLN A 619 18.15 7.14 -29.52
C GLN A 619 18.99 8.24 -30.17
N ASP A 620 19.22 8.12 -31.48
CA ASP A 620 20.07 9.03 -32.25
C ASP A 620 19.34 10.35 -32.58
N THR A 621 18.65 10.92 -31.58
CA THR A 621 17.98 12.22 -31.64
C THR A 621 18.67 13.20 -30.69
N GLY A 622 19.23 14.26 -31.25
CA GLY A 622 19.85 15.35 -30.48
C GLY A 622 18.83 16.39 -29.98
N LEU A 623 19.27 17.21 -29.05
CA LEU A 623 18.51 18.33 -28.50
C LEU A 623 18.25 19.41 -29.57
N SER A 624 17.00 19.57 -29.99
CA SER A 624 16.57 20.58 -30.97
C SER A 624 15.64 21.62 -30.34
N THR A 625 15.19 22.62 -31.12
CA THR A 625 14.22 23.63 -30.64
C THR A 625 12.91 22.99 -30.20
N ILE A 626 12.52 21.89 -30.86
CA ILE A 626 11.31 21.12 -30.55
C ILE A 626 11.74 19.71 -30.13
N THR A 627 11.78 19.48 -28.82
CA THR A 627 12.11 18.16 -28.25
C THR A 627 10.82 17.37 -28.05
N ARG A 628 10.73 16.17 -28.63
CA ARG A 628 9.59 15.26 -28.49
C ARG A 628 10.01 14.02 -27.68
N SER A 629 9.07 13.45 -26.93
CA SER A 629 9.28 12.14 -26.32
C SER A 629 9.31 11.03 -27.37
N PRO A 630 9.98 9.90 -27.10
CA PRO A 630 9.93 8.73 -27.96
C PRO A 630 8.51 8.15 -28.05
N VAL A 631 8.13 7.74 -29.26
CA VAL A 631 6.89 6.98 -29.50
C VAL A 631 7.15 5.52 -29.09
N ILE A 632 6.41 5.04 -28.09
CA ILE A 632 6.55 3.70 -27.51
C ILE A 632 5.17 3.07 -27.46
N ASN A 633 5.04 1.87 -27.99
CA ASN A 633 3.83 1.06 -27.85
C ASN A 633 4.11 -0.10 -26.89
N LEU A 634 3.36 -0.16 -25.80
CA LEU A 634 3.50 -1.16 -24.74
C LEU A 634 2.87 -2.50 -25.11
N GLY A 635 2.14 -2.60 -26.22
CA GLY A 635 1.46 -3.83 -26.65
C GLY A 635 0.25 -4.23 -25.80
N ALA A 636 -0.07 -3.49 -24.74
CA ALA A 636 -1.22 -3.70 -23.87
C ALA A 636 -1.66 -2.39 -23.19
N GLU A 637 -2.89 -2.38 -22.68
CA GLU A 637 -3.40 -1.27 -21.87
C GLU A 637 -2.59 -1.10 -20.59
N ALA A 638 -2.36 0.16 -20.23
CA ALA A 638 -1.65 0.52 -19.01
C ALA A 638 -2.37 1.62 -18.25
N VAL A 639 -2.15 1.61 -16.94
CA VAL A 639 -2.57 2.69 -16.05
C VAL A 639 -1.34 3.36 -15.45
N ASN A 640 -1.50 4.60 -14.98
CA ASN A 640 -0.42 5.40 -14.39
C ASN A 640 0.77 5.54 -15.35
N ALA A 641 0.52 6.13 -16.53
CA ALA A 641 1.54 6.41 -17.52
C ALA A 641 2.19 7.76 -17.23
N ASP A 642 3.42 7.72 -16.76
CA ASP A 642 4.22 8.88 -16.38
C ASP A 642 5.32 9.14 -17.42
N VAL A 643 5.52 10.40 -17.78
CA VAL A 643 6.63 10.84 -18.65
C VAL A 643 7.40 11.94 -17.94
N SER A 644 8.70 11.73 -17.75
CA SER A 644 9.64 12.67 -17.19
C SER A 644 10.69 13.08 -18.21
N ILE A 645 10.87 14.39 -18.43
CA ILE A 645 11.97 14.92 -19.24
C ILE A 645 12.90 15.74 -18.35
N LYS A 646 14.17 15.32 -18.27
CA LYS A 646 15.24 16.04 -17.55
C LYS A 646 15.93 17.03 -18.49
N MET A 647 15.45 18.27 -18.51
CA MET A 647 15.97 19.31 -19.41
C MET A 647 17.35 19.82 -18.95
N PRO A 648 18.32 20.00 -19.86
CA PRO A 648 19.63 20.53 -19.51
C PRO A 648 19.56 22.03 -19.20
N LYS A 649 20.44 22.50 -18.30
CA LYS A 649 20.53 23.92 -17.91
C LYS A 649 20.90 24.88 -19.04
N SER A 650 21.41 24.36 -20.17
CA SER A 650 21.77 25.14 -21.36
C SER A 650 20.56 25.51 -22.23
N ARG A 651 19.33 25.15 -21.82
CA ARG A 651 18.09 25.44 -22.52
C ARG A 651 17.19 26.38 -21.74
N TRP A 652 16.61 27.33 -22.47
CA TRP A 652 15.51 28.16 -22.00
C TRP A 652 14.20 27.57 -22.53
N ILE A 653 13.35 27.08 -21.62
CA ILE A 653 12.08 26.44 -21.97
C ILE A 653 11.03 27.51 -22.20
N LEU A 654 10.39 27.52 -23.37
CA LEU A 654 9.36 28.50 -23.72
C LEU A 654 7.96 27.93 -23.56
N TRP A 655 7.75 26.69 -23.99
CA TRP A 655 6.45 26.07 -24.03
C TRP A 655 6.54 24.57 -23.82
N VAL A 656 5.48 23.99 -23.26
CA VAL A 656 5.35 22.56 -22.99
C VAL A 656 3.95 22.10 -23.41
N THR A 657 3.83 20.89 -23.94
CA THR A 657 2.56 20.32 -24.40
C THR A 657 2.55 18.81 -24.14
N GLY A 658 1.39 18.26 -23.76
CA GLY A 658 1.23 16.85 -23.40
C GLY A 658 -0.12 16.57 -22.75
N PRO A 659 -0.25 15.46 -22.00
CA PRO A 659 -1.43 15.15 -21.19
C PRO A 659 -1.84 16.27 -20.24
N ARG A 660 -3.14 16.30 -19.87
CA ARG A 660 -3.72 17.38 -19.03
C ARG A 660 -3.05 17.50 -17.66
N PHE A 661 -2.67 16.38 -17.04
CA PHE A 661 -1.87 16.42 -15.83
C PHE A 661 -0.39 16.55 -16.20
N GLY A 662 0.12 17.78 -16.22
CA GLY A 662 1.48 18.06 -16.65
C GLY A 662 1.99 19.45 -16.24
N PRO A 663 3.23 19.80 -16.61
CA PRO A 663 3.81 21.12 -16.41
C PRO A 663 2.97 22.23 -17.05
N ALA A 664 2.93 23.36 -16.37
CA ALA A 664 2.35 24.62 -16.81
C ALA A 664 3.43 25.69 -16.79
N VAL A 665 3.60 26.40 -17.91
CA VAL A 665 4.53 27.54 -18.01
C VAL A 665 3.77 28.80 -17.62
N LEU A 666 3.92 29.23 -16.37
CA LEU A 666 3.15 30.34 -15.80
C LEU A 666 3.67 31.72 -16.24
N PHE A 667 4.91 31.80 -16.72
CA PHE A 667 5.54 33.06 -17.13
C PHE A 667 4.69 33.86 -18.13
N TRP A 668 4.07 33.22 -19.12
CA TRP A 668 3.26 33.93 -20.12
C TRP A 668 2.03 34.62 -19.53
N SER A 669 1.38 34.00 -18.53
CA SER A 669 0.27 34.63 -17.80
C SER A 669 0.75 35.83 -16.99
N TYR A 670 1.95 35.76 -16.41
CA TYR A 670 2.57 36.85 -15.68
C TYR A 670 2.97 38.00 -16.62
N LEU A 671 3.58 37.67 -17.76
CA LEU A 671 3.95 38.65 -18.79
C LEU A 671 2.74 39.42 -19.32
N LEU A 672 1.59 38.76 -19.51
CA LEU A 672 0.34 39.41 -19.90
C LEU A 672 -0.10 40.47 -18.86
N VAL A 673 -0.02 40.14 -17.57
CA VAL A 673 -0.34 41.10 -16.48
C VAL A 673 0.62 42.28 -16.48
N VAL A 674 1.93 42.02 -16.67
CA VAL A 674 2.95 43.07 -16.79
C VAL A 674 2.67 43.97 -17.99
N PHE A 675 2.25 43.41 -19.13
CA PHE A 675 1.89 44.17 -20.32
C PHE A 675 0.68 45.09 -20.06
N ILE A 676 -0.38 44.58 -19.43
CA ILE A 676 -1.56 45.38 -19.05
C ILE A 676 -1.16 46.50 -18.08
N ALA A 677 -0.34 46.19 -17.08
CA ALA A 677 0.15 47.19 -16.12
C ALA A 677 1.01 48.26 -16.80
N ALA A 678 1.89 47.88 -17.73
CA ALA A 678 2.72 48.81 -18.51
C ALA A 678 1.88 49.75 -19.38
N VAL A 679 0.81 49.24 -20.01
CA VAL A 679 -0.13 50.07 -20.77
C VAL A 679 -0.90 51.03 -19.86
N ALA A 680 -1.34 50.57 -18.68
CA ALA A 680 -2.01 51.43 -17.71
C ALA A 680 -1.09 52.53 -17.18
N LEU A 681 0.18 52.20 -16.86
CA LEU A 681 1.19 53.16 -16.41
C LEU A 681 1.55 54.17 -17.49
N GLY A 682 1.73 53.73 -18.75
CA GLY A 682 2.04 54.65 -19.85
C GLY A 682 0.91 55.62 -20.21
N ARG A 683 -0.35 55.31 -19.83
CA ARG A 683 -1.48 56.24 -19.93
C ARG A 683 -1.61 57.16 -18.72
N TYR A 684 -0.92 56.86 -17.62
CA TYR A 684 -0.93 57.70 -16.43
C TYR A 684 0.02 58.88 -16.66
N SER A 685 -0.56 60.07 -16.83
CA SER A 685 0.17 61.26 -17.24
C SER A 685 1.37 61.62 -16.35
N SER A 686 1.41 61.19 -15.09
CA SER A 686 2.47 61.54 -14.14
C SER A 686 3.71 60.61 -14.19
N THR A 687 3.80 59.66 -15.13
CA THR A 687 5.04 58.88 -15.32
C THR A 687 5.93 59.49 -16.40
N PRO A 688 7.27 59.47 -16.23
CA PRO A 688 8.20 60.03 -17.22
C PRO A 688 8.41 59.14 -18.46
N LEU A 689 7.88 57.91 -18.47
CA LEU A 689 8.12 56.92 -19.52
C LEU A 689 6.89 56.71 -20.43
N ASN A 690 7.14 56.50 -21.72
CA ASN A 690 6.12 56.12 -22.71
C ASN A 690 5.67 54.65 -22.54
N THR A 691 4.52 54.29 -23.10
CA THR A 691 3.99 52.91 -23.03
C THR A 691 4.99 51.85 -23.52
N LEU A 692 5.71 52.10 -24.61
CA LEU A 692 6.72 51.17 -25.12
C LEU A 692 7.90 50.98 -24.16
N GLN A 693 8.33 52.06 -23.50
CA GLN A 693 9.42 52.03 -22.52
C GLN A 693 8.98 51.28 -21.25
N TRP A 694 7.74 51.46 -20.81
CA TRP A 694 7.16 50.68 -19.71
C TRP A 694 7.06 49.19 -20.04
N ILE A 695 6.69 48.84 -21.28
CA ILE A 695 6.65 47.44 -21.73
C ILE A 695 8.07 46.85 -21.70
N LEU A 696 9.04 47.56 -22.28
CA LEU A 696 10.42 47.09 -22.37
C LEU A 696 11.05 46.97 -20.97
N LEU A 697 10.89 47.97 -20.10
CA LEU A 697 11.31 47.91 -18.69
C LEU A 697 10.64 46.72 -17.97
N GLY A 698 9.33 46.55 -18.14
CA GLY A 698 8.55 45.48 -17.54
C GLY A 698 9.06 44.08 -17.90
N ILE A 699 9.47 43.87 -19.17
CA ILE A 699 10.04 42.59 -19.63
C ILE A 699 11.31 42.25 -18.85
N GLY A 700 12.25 43.18 -18.66
CA GLY A 700 13.47 42.90 -17.90
C GLY A 700 13.26 42.80 -16.39
N LEU A 701 12.31 43.55 -15.82
CA LEU A 701 11.93 43.43 -14.41
C LEU A 701 11.24 42.09 -14.07
N THR A 702 10.87 41.27 -15.06
CA THR A 702 10.37 39.90 -14.79
C THR A 702 11.41 38.97 -14.16
N GLN A 703 12.70 39.31 -14.24
CA GLN A 703 13.80 38.49 -13.70
C GLN A 703 14.03 38.69 -12.19
N ILE A 704 13.29 39.59 -11.55
CA ILE A 704 13.36 39.89 -10.12
C ILE A 704 12.01 39.64 -9.45
N SER A 705 12.00 39.65 -8.12
CA SER A 705 10.76 39.45 -7.38
C SER A 705 9.77 40.59 -7.68
N PRO A 706 8.45 40.31 -7.67
CA PRO A 706 7.43 41.33 -7.92
C PRO A 706 7.55 42.55 -6.99
N LEU A 707 7.99 42.36 -5.75
CA LEU A 707 8.22 43.46 -4.79
C LEU A 707 9.33 44.41 -5.27
N MET A 708 10.47 43.87 -5.72
CA MET A 708 11.56 44.70 -6.25
C MET A 708 11.13 45.43 -7.52
N ALA A 709 10.34 44.77 -8.39
CA ALA A 709 9.80 45.40 -9.59
C ALA A 709 8.87 46.58 -9.24
N ILE A 710 8.00 46.43 -8.24
CA ILE A 710 7.12 47.50 -7.75
C ILE A 710 7.94 48.67 -7.19
N THR A 711 9.06 48.43 -6.51
CA THR A 711 9.94 49.50 -6.02
C THR A 711 10.50 50.35 -7.16
N VAL A 712 10.94 49.71 -8.26
CA VAL A 712 11.42 50.43 -9.46
C VAL A 712 10.29 51.22 -10.12
N VAL A 713 9.10 50.63 -10.25
CA VAL A 713 7.91 51.32 -10.79
C VAL A 713 7.56 52.53 -9.91
N GLY A 714 7.54 52.35 -8.59
CA GLY A 714 7.26 53.39 -7.61
C GLY A 714 8.28 54.54 -7.64
N TRP A 715 9.55 54.21 -7.88
CA TRP A 715 10.60 55.21 -8.07
C TRP A 715 10.36 56.10 -9.29
N PHE A 716 10.03 55.54 -10.47
CA PHE A 716 9.69 56.34 -11.66
C PHE A 716 8.45 57.20 -11.47
N ILE A 717 7.42 56.68 -10.78
CA ILE A 717 6.23 57.46 -10.43
C ILE A 717 6.60 58.60 -9.48
N LEU A 718 7.44 58.35 -8.46
CA LEU A 718 7.87 59.36 -7.51
C LEU A 718 8.63 60.50 -8.20
N MET A 719 9.49 60.17 -9.16
CA MET A 719 10.22 61.15 -9.97
C MET A 719 9.29 62.00 -10.84
N GLY A 720 8.33 61.39 -11.55
CA GLY A 720 7.37 62.16 -12.37
C GLY A 720 6.39 62.98 -11.54
N VAL A 721 6.01 62.51 -10.34
CA VAL A 721 5.19 63.29 -9.40
C VAL A 721 5.97 64.50 -8.85
N ARG A 722 7.28 64.35 -8.57
CA ARG A 722 8.16 65.43 -8.14
C ARG A 722 8.26 66.51 -9.21
N GLU A 723 8.48 66.13 -10.47
CA GLU A 723 8.58 67.08 -11.59
C GLU A 723 7.33 67.96 -11.71
N LYS A 724 6.15 67.35 -11.61
CA LYS A 724 4.86 68.06 -11.75
C LYS A 724 4.42 68.83 -10.51
N ASN A 725 5.05 68.62 -9.37
CA ASN A 725 4.63 69.20 -8.10
C ASN A 725 5.83 69.68 -7.29
N PRO A 726 6.25 70.93 -7.47
CA PRO A 726 7.23 71.54 -6.57
C PRO A 726 6.71 71.48 -5.13
N PHE A 727 7.57 71.09 -4.20
CA PHE A 727 7.24 71.05 -2.78
C PHE A 727 7.13 72.49 -2.22
N ASP A 728 6.11 72.75 -1.39
CA ASP A 728 5.95 74.05 -0.71
C ASP A 728 7.14 74.35 0.24
N GLU A 729 7.36 75.64 0.51
CA GLU A 729 8.46 76.30 1.24
C GLU A 729 8.78 75.80 2.68
N LYS A 730 8.14 74.73 3.18
CA LYS A 730 8.45 74.17 4.51
C LYS A 730 9.70 73.30 4.46
N ALA A 731 10.82 73.86 4.94
CA ALA A 731 12.16 73.25 4.92
C ALA A 731 12.23 71.79 5.44
N LEU A 732 11.53 71.47 6.54
CA LEU A 732 11.55 70.09 7.10
C LEU A 732 10.86 69.06 6.20
N LEU A 733 9.70 69.40 5.63
CA LEU A 733 8.97 68.49 4.75
C LEU A 733 9.74 68.27 3.44
N PHE A 734 10.40 69.31 2.95
CA PHE A 734 11.30 69.25 1.81
C PHE A 734 12.50 68.32 2.09
N ASN A 735 13.22 68.53 3.20
CA ASN A 735 14.39 67.72 3.55
C ASN A 735 14.04 66.23 3.76
N CYS A 736 12.95 65.94 4.47
CA CYS A 736 12.47 64.56 4.63
C CYS A 736 12.09 63.92 3.28
N ALA A 737 11.44 64.67 2.39
CA ALA A 737 11.11 64.17 1.06
C ALA A 737 12.37 63.90 0.21
N GLN A 738 13.39 64.74 0.29
CA GLN A 738 14.67 64.54 -0.42
C GLN A 738 15.42 63.31 0.08
N ILE A 739 15.50 63.11 1.41
CA ILE A 739 16.12 61.92 2.02
C ILE A 739 15.39 60.65 1.56
N LEU A 740 14.05 60.68 1.55
CA LEU A 740 13.24 59.56 1.08
C LEU A 740 13.48 59.27 -0.42
N ILE A 741 13.50 60.30 -1.27
CA ILE A 741 13.77 60.15 -2.71
C ILE A 741 15.16 59.57 -2.93
N PHE A 742 16.18 60.04 -2.20
CA PHE A 742 17.53 59.51 -2.28
C PHE A 742 17.57 58.02 -1.91
N LEU A 743 16.96 57.65 -0.78
CA LEU A 743 16.93 56.26 -0.32
C LEU A 743 16.19 55.34 -1.28
N VAL A 744 15.02 55.76 -1.79
CA VAL A 744 14.26 55.02 -2.81
C VAL A 744 15.06 54.88 -4.11
N THR A 745 15.80 55.92 -4.50
CA THR A 745 16.66 55.88 -5.71
C THR A 745 17.79 54.87 -5.55
N VAL A 746 18.49 54.85 -4.41
CA VAL A 746 19.55 53.86 -4.14
C VAL A 746 18.99 52.44 -4.18
N ILE A 747 17.84 52.20 -3.55
CA ILE A 747 17.17 50.89 -3.56
C ILE A 747 16.75 50.51 -4.98
N ALA A 748 16.15 51.44 -5.74
CA ALA A 748 15.71 51.18 -7.11
C ALA A 748 16.90 50.85 -8.04
N LEU A 749 18.01 51.57 -7.93
CA LEU A 749 19.24 51.28 -8.67
C LEU A 749 19.82 49.90 -8.30
N TRP A 750 19.79 49.53 -7.01
CA TRP A 750 20.16 48.18 -6.60
C TRP A 750 19.23 47.13 -7.20
N CYS A 751 17.91 47.33 -7.17
CA CYS A 751 16.95 46.42 -7.81
C CYS A 751 17.20 46.27 -9.31
N LEU A 752 17.51 47.36 -10.03
CA LEU A 752 17.87 47.33 -11.45
C LEU A 752 19.19 46.56 -11.69
N TYR A 753 20.21 46.78 -10.86
CA TYR A 753 21.45 46.00 -10.91
C TYR A 753 21.19 44.50 -10.72
N VAL A 754 20.35 44.13 -9.74
CA VAL A 754 19.95 42.73 -9.52
C VAL A 754 19.20 42.16 -10.72
N ALA A 755 18.34 42.94 -11.37
CA ALA A 755 17.65 42.53 -12.59
C ALA A 755 18.61 42.25 -13.75
N VAL A 756 19.59 43.12 -13.98
CA VAL A 756 20.62 42.93 -15.01
C VAL A 756 21.49 41.71 -14.67
N LYS A 757 21.94 41.57 -13.42
CA LYS A 757 22.73 40.43 -12.93
C LYS A 757 21.99 39.11 -13.15
N ASN A 758 20.73 39.04 -12.72
CA ASN A 758 19.91 37.83 -12.87
C ASN A 758 19.58 37.54 -14.33
N GLY A 759 19.36 38.57 -15.15
CA GLY A 759 19.11 38.41 -16.58
C GLY A 759 20.29 37.90 -17.40
N LEU A 760 21.52 38.37 -17.12
CA LEU A 760 22.70 37.99 -17.89
C LEU A 760 23.38 36.72 -17.37
N LEU A 761 23.50 36.58 -16.04
CA LEU A 761 24.22 35.49 -15.38
C LEU A 761 23.31 34.40 -14.81
N GLY A 762 22.04 34.73 -14.56
CA GLY A 762 21.06 33.81 -13.98
C GLY A 762 20.42 32.87 -15.02
N ILE A 763 19.52 32.02 -14.51
CA ILE A 763 18.69 31.13 -15.32
C ILE A 763 17.28 31.76 -15.31
N PRO A 764 16.66 31.99 -16.48
CA PRO A 764 15.33 32.58 -16.54
C PRO A 764 14.32 31.72 -15.80
N ASP A 765 13.61 32.31 -14.84
CA ASP A 765 12.54 31.62 -14.14
C ASP A 765 11.24 31.70 -14.94
N MET A 766 10.94 30.60 -15.63
CA MET A 766 9.71 30.46 -16.40
C MET A 766 8.50 30.09 -15.54
N GLN A 767 8.68 30.05 -14.21
CA GLN A 767 7.66 29.70 -13.22
C GLN A 767 6.97 28.38 -13.57
N ILE A 768 7.76 27.39 -14.01
CA ILE A 768 7.21 26.08 -14.39
C ILE A 768 6.73 25.37 -13.14
N SER A 769 5.45 25.00 -13.12
CA SER A 769 4.80 24.31 -12.01
C SER A 769 3.82 23.24 -12.52
N GLY A 770 3.16 22.52 -11.62
CA GLY A 770 2.18 21.49 -11.96
C GLY A 770 2.79 20.08 -11.96
N ASN A 771 2.08 19.13 -11.34
CA ASN A 771 2.42 17.71 -11.30
C ASN A 771 3.87 17.40 -10.83
N GLY A 772 4.43 18.22 -9.94
CA GLY A 772 5.81 18.06 -9.44
C GLY A 772 6.91 18.55 -10.41
N SER A 773 6.53 19.25 -11.48
CA SER A 773 7.46 19.81 -12.46
C SER A 773 8.23 21.02 -11.93
N SER A 774 9.43 21.23 -12.47
CA SER A 774 10.34 22.34 -12.20
C SER A 774 11.08 22.75 -13.48
N ASN A 775 11.95 23.77 -13.39
CA ASN A 775 12.69 24.30 -14.55
C ASN A 775 13.62 23.27 -15.24
N PHE A 776 13.96 22.16 -14.59
CA PHE A 776 14.84 21.11 -15.17
C PHE A 776 14.22 19.71 -15.19
N LEU A 777 13.03 19.55 -14.60
CA LEU A 777 12.32 18.27 -14.57
C LEU A 777 10.86 18.54 -14.95
N LEU A 778 10.46 18.09 -16.13
CA LEU A 778 9.10 18.22 -16.62
C LEU A 778 8.41 16.87 -16.48
N HIS A 779 7.23 16.84 -15.85
CA HIS A 779 6.54 15.60 -15.47
C HIS A 779 5.07 15.61 -15.89
N TRP A 780 4.69 14.66 -16.74
CA TRP A 780 3.31 14.43 -17.19
C TRP A 780 2.80 13.09 -16.68
N THR A 781 1.53 13.02 -16.32
CA THR A 781 0.84 11.78 -15.97
C THR A 781 -0.41 11.60 -16.84
N GLN A 782 -0.72 10.35 -17.16
CA GLN A 782 -1.97 9.97 -17.80
C GLN A 782 -2.54 8.70 -17.17
N ASP A 783 -3.79 8.78 -16.71
CA ASP A 783 -4.41 7.73 -15.89
C ASP A 783 -4.50 6.39 -16.59
N ARG A 784 -4.89 6.42 -17.87
CA ARG A 784 -5.16 5.25 -18.69
C ARG A 784 -4.67 5.52 -20.11
N ILE A 785 -3.95 4.55 -20.65
CA ILE A 785 -3.52 4.51 -22.03
C ILE A 785 -3.86 3.16 -22.63
N GLN A 786 -4.17 3.14 -23.93
CA GLN A 786 -4.53 1.89 -24.61
C GLN A 786 -3.33 1.01 -24.93
N ALA A 787 -2.27 1.59 -25.46
CA ALA A 787 -1.01 0.89 -25.75
C ALA A 787 0.13 1.89 -25.92
N ASP A 788 -0.14 3.02 -26.56
CA ASP A 788 0.87 4.04 -26.83
C ASP A 788 1.11 4.94 -25.61
N MET A 789 2.38 5.19 -25.32
CA MET A 789 2.79 6.19 -24.34
C MET A 789 2.39 7.59 -24.82
N PRO A 790 2.02 8.50 -23.90
CA PRO A 790 1.62 9.85 -24.27
C PRO A 790 2.78 10.61 -24.92
N GLU A 791 2.50 11.22 -26.05
CA GLU A 791 3.45 12.11 -26.73
C GLU A 791 3.50 13.46 -26.04
N VAL A 792 4.70 13.87 -25.64
CA VAL A 792 4.95 15.19 -25.04
C VAL A 792 5.93 15.97 -25.89
N LEU A 793 5.79 17.29 -25.86
CA LEU A 793 6.58 18.22 -26.67
C LEU A 793 7.05 19.38 -25.79
N VAL A 794 8.33 19.72 -25.93
CA VAL A 794 8.98 20.84 -25.26
C VAL A 794 9.60 21.76 -26.30
N ILE A 795 9.16 23.01 -26.32
CA ILE A 795 9.78 24.07 -27.13
C ILE A 795 10.80 24.78 -26.25
N SER A 796 12.06 24.74 -26.65
CA SER A 796 13.16 25.37 -25.92
C SER A 796 14.20 25.97 -26.85
N LEU A 797 14.80 27.09 -26.44
CA LEU A 797 15.89 27.74 -27.17
C LEU A 797 17.22 27.56 -26.44
N PRO A 798 18.36 27.63 -27.14
CA PRO A 798 19.66 27.74 -26.50
C PRO A 798 19.72 28.95 -25.54
N MET A 799 20.38 28.79 -24.39
CA MET A 799 20.48 29.85 -23.37
C MET A 799 21.13 31.14 -23.88
N TYR A 800 22.01 31.08 -24.89
CA TYR A 800 22.63 32.28 -25.44
C TYR A 800 21.59 33.24 -26.05
N VAL A 801 20.48 32.73 -26.60
CA VAL A 801 19.43 33.58 -27.19
C VAL A 801 18.82 34.47 -26.11
N PHE A 802 18.52 33.90 -24.94
CA PHE A 802 18.04 34.65 -23.78
C PHE A 802 19.05 35.70 -23.32
N ARG A 803 20.33 35.33 -23.23
CA ARG A 803 21.40 36.26 -22.81
C ARG A 803 21.59 37.43 -23.78
N VAL A 804 21.49 37.18 -25.09
CA VAL A 804 21.55 38.23 -26.11
C VAL A 804 20.36 39.18 -25.97
N LEU A 805 19.14 38.66 -25.75
CA LEU A 805 17.96 39.51 -25.51
C LEU A 805 18.13 40.37 -24.24
N MET A 806 18.64 39.80 -23.15
CA MET A 806 18.90 40.55 -21.91
C MET A 806 20.04 41.55 -22.05
N LEU A 807 21.04 41.26 -22.90
CA LEU A 807 22.11 42.21 -23.23
C LEU A 807 21.55 43.43 -23.97
N PHE A 808 20.72 43.22 -24.99
CA PHE A 808 20.03 44.32 -25.68
C PHE A 808 19.15 45.13 -24.72
N TRP A 809 18.46 44.46 -23.80
CA TRP A 809 17.67 45.14 -22.78
C TRP A 809 18.53 46.00 -21.84
N ALA A 810 19.67 45.48 -21.38
CA ALA A 810 20.60 46.22 -20.52
C ALA A 810 21.23 47.42 -21.24
N LEU A 811 21.57 47.26 -22.53
CA LEU A 811 22.07 48.35 -23.37
C LEU A 811 21.02 49.45 -23.55
N TRP A 812 19.75 49.07 -23.78
CA TRP A 812 18.65 50.03 -23.83
C TRP A 812 18.45 50.75 -22.50
N LEU A 813 18.61 50.07 -21.36
CA LEU A 813 18.47 50.72 -20.04
C LEU A 813 19.60 51.71 -19.75
N ALA A 814 20.76 51.53 -20.38
CA ALA A 814 21.91 52.43 -20.26
C ALA A 814 21.86 53.63 -21.22
N TYR A 815 21.13 53.51 -22.33
CA TYR A 815 20.89 54.56 -23.33
C TYR A 815 19.73 55.45 -22.91
#